data_AF-A0A5J5EV90-F1
#
_entry.id   AF-A0A5J5EV90-F1
#
_cell.length_a   1.000
_cell.length_b   1.000
_cell.length_c   1.000
_cell.angle_alpha   90.00
_cell.angle_beta   90.00
_cell.angle_gamma   90.00
#
_symmetry.space_group_name_H-M   'P 1'
#
loop_
_entity.id
_entity.type
_entity.pdbx_description
1 polymer ?
#
loop_
_entity_poly.entity_id
_entity_poly.type
_entity_poly.pdbx_seq_one_letter_code
_entity_poly.pdbx_strand_id
1 'polypeptide(L)'
;MRGAGKDSAAGRDLLYRYYGQLELLDLRFPVEERGVRVSFTWYDAFTHKSTSQYSLAFEKASIIFNISAVHSCHAANQNRSEELGVKTAFHSFQAAAGMFTYINENFLHAPSTDLSRETVKTLININLAQAQEVFLEKYIAEGKKSAILAKLAAQAALLYSQAAEGLQEPSLKGVFDKSWLTMILAKQDYMESLAHYLQAVADCDHSNYGLAIARLQLAEVLGKEALRQAQLFPANPAANSNLSSETGPALVQITKRHHGLVHERLGELVKDNDYIYHQNIPSESAIPHIPKMPAAKAIPVQELYQGQDINRIIGPDIFQKIVPMSVTESASLYDEEKAKLVRAETEKVDMANAEMVAALDYLKLPHSLKLLKGGFSDAIDVADELRDWCADMCGRPENLETRFTSLKSSKRNIKDILEASSKSLDQEEIFCEKMRAKYQDEWTQQPSSRLTQTLRGDIKSYGEAIETAVQSDNQLWTQYKLVQSDIKEMIVAGQNAEDGAVDQLWHSRASKASPDQANARNGGESLLDVDDGEGGPTVMEQIQRVEDLLKKLNLIKRERAQVLKDLKDIVHNDDISNVLILNKKAVQNHENALFQNELEKFRPHQNRLLQATHKQSALMKDLTAAYGDLLQDKRIRAEQSKYEALSRQRNSTLSKFKKAYQAFLDIWEGLDKARQFYNEMTETAESLDKNVDTFVNNRRSEGAMLLAQISKEKGSDAERQQRRLREMMERVSVSGSAGSSPDSTRPPHATTSPSHAMSPPTTPRYPPHQQAYPGMHAAPTPPPPTQGQVPPPPPPPGSSYGYPPNGAPQYPRRESYGQLPGVPPRRESYQPQPSPAFPPNSQQYHPGHYSSPPGGYAAAPASSYQQAQPYNPSTYIPPPPPPGPPPLQGRQSYGVLPATTYQPQQQQQPQQQQQGSGDPWAGLAGWK
;
A
#
# COMPACT_ATOMS: atom_id res chain seq x y z
N MET A 1 26.19 -15.72 12.14
CA MET A 1 26.29 -14.24 12.06
C MET A 1 27.57 -13.74 12.73
N ARG A 2 28.13 -12.59 12.30
CA ARG A 2 29.17 -11.85 13.03
C ARG A 2 28.50 -10.80 13.94
N GLY A 3 28.53 -11.00 15.25
CA GLY A 3 27.93 -10.07 16.22
C GLY A 3 27.36 -10.76 17.46
N ALA A 4 26.79 -9.97 18.37
CA ALA A 4 26.09 -10.48 19.55
C ALA A 4 24.82 -11.26 19.15
N GLY A 5 24.57 -12.39 19.81
CA GLY A 5 23.37 -13.20 19.59
C GLY A 5 23.46 -14.30 18.52
N LYS A 6 24.67 -14.64 18.04
CA LYS A 6 24.87 -15.67 16.98
C LYS A 6 24.21 -17.04 17.24
N ASP A 7 24.01 -17.44 18.50
CA ASP A 7 23.40 -18.73 18.90
C ASP A 7 22.14 -18.55 19.79
N SER A 8 21.57 -17.34 19.87
CA SER A 8 20.50 -17.00 20.81
C SER A 8 19.14 -16.76 20.15
N ALA A 9 18.06 -16.94 20.92
CA ALA A 9 16.70 -16.63 20.49
C ALA A 9 16.54 -15.17 20.04
N ALA A 10 17.25 -14.22 20.67
CA ALA A 10 17.23 -12.81 20.24
C ALA A 10 17.86 -12.59 18.84
N GLY A 11 18.87 -13.39 18.46
CA GLY A 11 19.44 -13.37 17.11
C GLY A 11 18.50 -13.96 16.07
N ARG A 12 17.82 -15.06 16.41
CA ARG A 12 16.72 -15.64 15.61
C ARG A 12 15.60 -14.62 15.38
N ASP A 13 15.16 -13.95 16.44
CA ASP A 13 14.02 -13.02 16.40
C ASP A 13 14.33 -11.75 15.59
N LEU A 14 15.58 -11.28 15.60
CA LEU A 14 16.02 -10.20 14.73
C LEU A 14 15.99 -10.60 13.24
N LEU A 15 16.39 -11.83 12.91
CA LEU A 15 16.31 -12.34 11.53
C LEU A 15 14.87 -12.58 11.08
N TYR A 16 14.00 -13.10 11.95
CA TYR A 16 12.56 -13.20 11.67
C TYR A 16 11.93 -11.82 11.40
N ARG A 17 12.29 -10.80 12.20
CA ARG A 17 11.85 -9.42 11.94
C ARG A 17 12.32 -8.92 10.59
N TYR A 18 13.58 -9.13 10.26
CA TYR A 18 14.13 -8.71 8.97
C TYR A 18 13.43 -9.41 7.80
N TYR A 19 13.22 -10.73 7.88
CA TYR A 19 12.49 -11.50 6.88
C TYR A 19 11.04 -11.03 6.70
N GLY A 20 10.29 -10.82 7.80
CA GLY A 20 8.92 -10.32 7.73
C GLY A 20 8.81 -8.94 7.06
N GLN A 21 9.76 -8.04 7.35
CA GLN A 21 9.81 -6.73 6.70
C GLN A 21 10.27 -6.81 5.23
N LEU A 22 11.06 -7.83 4.83
CA LEU A 22 11.37 -8.12 3.41
C LEU A 22 10.16 -8.65 2.62
N GLU A 23 9.28 -9.43 3.25
CA GLU A 23 8.00 -9.83 2.63
C GLU A 23 7.07 -8.62 2.42
N LEU A 24 7.00 -7.70 3.39
CA LEU A 24 6.24 -6.46 3.27
C LEU A 24 6.84 -5.50 2.21
N LEU A 25 8.17 -5.51 2.05
CA LEU A 25 8.89 -4.76 1.02
C LEU A 25 8.56 -5.27 -0.39
N ASP A 26 8.51 -6.59 -0.60
CA ASP A 26 8.15 -7.26 -1.87
C ASP A 26 6.75 -6.85 -2.39
N LEU A 27 5.80 -6.62 -1.47
CA LEU A 27 4.49 -6.09 -1.82
C LEU A 27 4.55 -4.64 -2.33
N ARG A 28 5.55 -3.84 -1.94
CA ARG A 28 5.59 -2.38 -2.20
C ARG A 28 6.64 -1.96 -3.23
N PHE A 29 7.71 -2.70 -3.44
CA PHE A 29 8.78 -2.35 -4.39
C PHE A 29 9.11 -3.50 -5.36
N PRO A 30 9.16 -3.27 -6.68
CA PRO A 30 9.66 -4.24 -7.64
C PRO A 30 11.20 -4.28 -7.58
N VAL A 31 11.75 -4.99 -6.58
CA VAL A 31 13.20 -5.17 -6.38
C VAL A 31 13.71 -6.30 -7.26
N GLU A 32 13.84 -5.99 -8.54
CA GLU A 32 14.33 -6.85 -9.61
C GLU A 32 15.29 -6.08 -10.52
N GLU A 33 16.01 -6.79 -11.40
CA GLU A 33 16.96 -6.19 -12.35
C GLU A 33 16.32 -5.15 -13.29
N ARG A 34 15.03 -5.29 -13.60
CA ARG A 34 14.24 -4.34 -14.41
C ARG A 34 13.60 -3.20 -13.61
N GLY A 35 13.68 -3.24 -12.28
CA GLY A 35 13.06 -2.30 -11.36
C GLY A 35 14.09 -1.62 -10.45
N VAL A 36 13.87 -1.72 -9.13
CA VAL A 36 14.76 -1.11 -8.13
C VAL A 36 15.99 -2.01 -7.93
N ARG A 37 17.09 -1.67 -8.62
CA ARG A 37 18.35 -2.43 -8.62
C ARG A 37 19.16 -2.29 -7.32
N VAL A 38 18.72 -2.95 -6.25
CA VAL A 38 19.50 -3.12 -5.01
C VAL A 38 20.46 -4.30 -5.17
N SER A 39 21.76 -4.10 -4.90
CA SER A 39 22.77 -5.17 -5.01
C SER A 39 22.97 -5.88 -3.67
N PHE A 40 22.39 -7.07 -3.52
CA PHE A 40 22.59 -7.93 -2.36
C PHE A 40 23.85 -8.77 -2.55
N THR A 41 24.78 -8.74 -1.60
CA THR A 41 26.06 -9.46 -1.67
C THR A 41 26.23 -10.36 -0.46
N TRP A 42 26.21 -11.66 -0.69
CA TRP A 42 26.39 -12.69 0.33
C TRP A 42 27.70 -13.44 0.13
N TYR A 43 28.19 -14.07 1.19
CA TYR A 43 29.37 -14.93 1.17
C TYR A 43 28.93 -16.36 1.42
N ASP A 44 29.28 -17.26 0.50
CA ASP A 44 28.94 -18.69 0.57
C ASP A 44 29.39 -19.28 1.92
N ALA A 45 28.46 -19.92 2.62
CA ALA A 45 28.61 -20.31 4.02
C ALA A 45 29.83 -21.22 4.29
N PHE A 46 30.23 -22.02 3.29
CA PHE A 46 31.29 -23.03 3.43
C PHE A 46 32.56 -22.69 2.65
N THR A 47 32.43 -22.10 1.45
CA THR A 47 33.57 -21.75 0.58
C THR A 47 34.00 -20.28 0.67
N HIS A 48 33.21 -19.43 1.34
CA HIS A 48 33.43 -18.00 1.57
C HIS A 48 33.59 -17.14 0.30
N LYS A 49 33.17 -17.66 -0.86
CA LYS A 49 33.11 -16.92 -2.13
C LYS A 49 31.97 -15.90 -2.07
N SER A 50 32.21 -14.68 -2.52
CA SER A 50 31.18 -13.64 -2.60
C SER A 50 30.33 -13.80 -3.86
N THR A 51 29.01 -13.82 -3.69
CA THR A 51 28.02 -13.81 -4.78
C THR A 51 27.13 -12.58 -4.62
N SER A 52 26.98 -11.79 -5.69
CA SER A 52 26.17 -10.57 -5.72
C SER A 52 25.03 -10.69 -6.73
N GLN A 53 23.80 -10.33 -6.33
CA GLN A 53 22.63 -10.30 -7.24
C GLN A 53 21.69 -9.12 -6.96
N TYR A 54 20.89 -8.77 -7.97
CA TYR A 54 19.82 -7.76 -7.88
C TYR A 54 18.43 -8.35 -7.54
N SER A 55 18.38 -9.59 -7.05
CA SER A 55 17.13 -10.33 -6.80
C SER A 55 16.77 -10.36 -5.32
N LEU A 56 15.58 -9.87 -4.97
CA LEU A 56 15.04 -9.98 -3.62
C LEU A 56 14.85 -11.44 -3.18
N ALA A 57 14.68 -12.38 -4.13
CA ALA A 57 14.60 -13.81 -3.81
C ALA A 57 15.93 -14.37 -3.28
N PHE A 58 17.08 -13.87 -3.76
CA PHE A 58 18.39 -14.27 -3.24
C PHE A 58 18.61 -13.77 -1.80
N GLU A 59 18.17 -12.55 -1.50
CA GLU A 59 18.17 -12.00 -0.14
C GLU A 59 17.29 -12.84 0.79
N LYS A 60 16.03 -13.11 0.39
CA LYS A 60 15.09 -13.94 1.14
C LYS A 60 15.66 -15.35 1.43
N ALA A 61 16.20 -16.03 0.41
CA ALA A 61 16.81 -17.36 0.59
C ALA A 61 18.00 -17.33 1.57
N SER A 62 18.89 -16.33 1.44
CA SER A 62 20.08 -16.18 2.28
C SER A 62 19.71 -15.87 3.73
N ILE A 63 18.65 -15.10 3.98
CA ILE A 63 18.13 -14.86 5.33
C ILE A 63 17.49 -16.12 5.92
N ILE A 64 16.66 -16.86 5.17
CA ILE A 64 16.07 -18.12 5.66
C ILE A 64 17.18 -19.15 5.97
N PHE A 65 18.25 -19.21 5.16
CA PHE A 65 19.41 -20.05 5.44
C PHE A 65 20.08 -19.67 6.77
N ASN A 66 20.25 -18.37 7.03
CA ASN A 66 20.78 -17.88 8.31
C ASN A 66 19.85 -18.17 9.50
N ILE A 67 18.51 -18.06 9.35
CA ILE A 67 17.56 -18.44 10.42
C ILE A 67 17.67 -19.95 10.71
N SER A 68 17.77 -20.77 9.66
CA SER A 68 17.95 -22.23 9.77
C SER A 68 19.24 -22.59 10.51
N ALA A 69 20.35 -21.92 10.17
CA ALA A 69 21.64 -22.09 10.83
C ALA A 69 21.64 -21.60 12.29
N VAL A 70 20.93 -20.51 12.61
CA VAL A 70 20.75 -20.07 14.01
C VAL A 70 19.92 -21.08 14.79
N HIS A 71 18.88 -21.68 14.21
CA HIS A 71 18.12 -22.75 14.86
C HIS A 71 18.98 -24.00 15.12
N SER A 72 19.81 -24.44 14.16
CA SER A 72 20.68 -25.62 14.36
C SER A 72 21.77 -25.35 15.41
N CYS A 73 22.40 -24.17 15.40
CA CYS A 73 23.31 -23.74 16.46
C CYS A 73 22.62 -23.63 17.82
N HIS A 74 21.40 -23.09 17.87
CA HIS A 74 20.64 -22.97 19.11
C HIS A 74 20.28 -24.34 19.69
N ALA A 75 19.88 -25.29 18.84
CA ALA A 75 19.59 -26.67 19.21
C ALA A 75 20.82 -27.44 19.69
N ALA A 76 21.96 -27.28 19.00
CA ALA A 76 23.23 -27.91 19.39
C ALA A 76 23.75 -27.44 20.76
N ASN A 77 23.49 -26.18 21.13
CA ASN A 77 23.94 -25.57 22.39
C ASN A 77 22.97 -25.74 23.58
N GLN A 78 21.86 -26.49 23.45
CA GLN A 78 20.95 -26.74 24.58
C GLN A 78 21.54 -27.75 25.58
N ASN A 79 21.30 -27.55 26.87
CA ASN A 79 21.59 -28.55 27.88
C ASN A 79 20.66 -29.77 27.72
N ARG A 80 21.21 -30.90 27.23
CA ARG A 80 20.45 -32.16 27.04
C ARG A 80 20.18 -32.96 28.31
N SER A 81 20.69 -32.53 29.48
CA SER A 81 20.32 -33.14 30.78
C SER A 81 19.00 -32.63 31.34
N GLU A 82 18.45 -31.54 30.79
CA GLU A 82 17.15 -30.96 31.18
C GLU A 82 16.08 -31.27 30.13
N GLU A 83 14.88 -31.70 30.56
CA GLU A 83 13.77 -31.98 29.62
C GLU A 83 13.41 -30.77 28.76
N LEU A 84 13.50 -29.55 29.31
CA LEU A 84 13.25 -28.31 28.58
C LEU A 84 14.28 -28.08 27.47
N GLY A 85 15.56 -28.31 27.74
CA GLY A 85 16.63 -28.20 26.75
C GLY A 85 16.50 -29.24 25.64
N VAL A 86 16.20 -30.50 26.00
CA VAL A 86 15.91 -31.59 25.06
C VAL A 86 14.71 -31.26 24.15
N LYS A 87 13.59 -30.78 24.72
CA LYS A 87 12.40 -30.36 23.96
C LYS A 87 12.71 -29.18 23.03
N THR A 88 13.51 -28.22 23.48
CA THR A 88 13.91 -27.04 22.70
C THR A 88 14.84 -27.39 21.55
N ALA A 89 15.80 -28.29 21.78
CA ALA A 89 16.70 -28.79 20.75
C ALA A 89 15.93 -29.58 19.67
N PHE A 90 15.05 -30.50 20.08
CA PHE A 90 14.20 -31.25 19.16
C PHE A 90 13.39 -30.32 18.24
N HIS A 91 12.66 -29.36 18.83
CA HIS A 91 11.85 -28.41 18.06
C HIS A 91 12.69 -27.51 17.14
N SER A 92 13.84 -27.00 17.60
CA SER A 92 14.70 -26.14 16.76
C SER A 92 15.37 -26.90 15.61
N PHE A 93 15.79 -28.16 15.79
CA PHE A 93 16.27 -28.98 14.67
C PHE A 93 15.15 -29.27 13.65
N GLN A 94 13.92 -29.53 14.11
CA GLN A 94 12.76 -29.67 13.21
C GLN A 94 12.43 -28.37 12.45
N ALA A 95 12.58 -27.21 13.11
CA ALA A 95 12.38 -25.89 12.50
C ALA A 95 13.44 -25.59 11.43
N ALA A 96 14.72 -25.85 11.72
CA ALA A 96 15.80 -25.72 10.75
C ALA A 96 15.58 -26.61 9.52
N ALA A 97 15.20 -27.88 9.72
CA ALA A 97 14.85 -28.79 8.62
C ALA A 97 13.63 -28.31 7.81
N GLY A 98 12.64 -27.70 8.46
CA GLY A 98 11.49 -27.05 7.82
C GLY A 98 11.90 -25.92 6.87
N MET A 99 12.72 -25.00 7.37
CA MET A 99 13.19 -23.84 6.62
C MET A 99 14.12 -24.22 5.46
N PHE A 100 15.04 -25.18 5.65
CA PHE A 100 15.83 -25.72 4.55
C PHE A 100 14.97 -26.43 3.50
N THR A 101 13.91 -27.15 3.90
CA THR A 101 12.93 -27.73 2.95
C THR A 101 12.27 -26.64 2.11
N TYR A 102 11.81 -25.56 2.73
CA TYR A 102 11.21 -24.41 2.02
C TYR A 102 12.19 -23.74 1.03
N ILE A 103 13.47 -23.61 1.38
CA ILE A 103 14.50 -23.13 0.43
C ILE A 103 14.57 -24.04 -0.80
N ASN A 104 14.69 -25.35 -0.56
CA ASN A 104 14.89 -26.39 -1.59
C ASN A 104 13.70 -26.52 -2.57
N GLU A 105 12.49 -26.16 -2.11
CA GLU A 105 11.26 -26.21 -2.92
C GLU A 105 11.02 -24.91 -3.70
N ASN A 106 11.28 -23.74 -3.10
CA ASN A 106 10.87 -22.44 -3.66
C ASN A 106 11.99 -21.71 -4.42
N PHE A 107 13.27 -21.98 -4.13
CA PHE A 107 14.40 -21.24 -4.69
C PHE A 107 15.23 -22.11 -5.63
N LEU A 108 14.57 -22.58 -6.70
CA LEU A 108 15.08 -23.58 -7.65
C LEU A 108 16.37 -23.18 -8.40
N HIS A 109 16.66 -21.88 -8.50
CA HIS A 109 17.80 -21.31 -9.23
C HIS A 109 18.90 -20.82 -8.26
N ALA A 110 19.53 -21.77 -7.56
CA ALA A 110 20.59 -21.49 -6.59
C ALA A 110 21.81 -20.78 -7.23
N PRO A 111 22.23 -19.61 -6.73
CA PRO A 111 23.35 -18.85 -7.30
C PRO A 111 24.69 -19.07 -6.56
N SER A 112 24.67 -19.78 -5.44
CA SER A 112 25.80 -20.12 -4.57
C SER A 112 25.76 -21.62 -4.22
N THR A 113 26.87 -22.17 -3.70
CA THR A 113 26.99 -23.62 -3.49
C THR A 113 26.27 -24.07 -2.21
N ASP A 114 26.24 -23.21 -1.20
CA ASP A 114 25.46 -23.37 0.03
C ASP A 114 23.93 -23.47 -0.19
N LEU A 115 23.39 -22.68 -1.13
CA LEU A 115 21.96 -22.68 -1.49
C LEU A 115 21.58 -23.77 -2.51
N SER A 116 22.53 -24.58 -3.01
CA SER A 116 22.23 -25.63 -4.00
C SER A 116 21.34 -26.74 -3.42
N ARG A 117 20.47 -27.33 -4.26
CA ARG A 117 19.52 -28.39 -3.92
C ARG A 117 20.17 -29.54 -3.15
N GLU A 118 21.37 -29.93 -3.57
CA GLU A 118 22.14 -31.04 -3.04
C GLU A 118 22.70 -30.70 -1.65
N THR A 119 23.29 -29.51 -1.49
CA THR A 119 23.76 -29.01 -0.19
C THR A 119 22.61 -28.84 0.80
N VAL A 120 21.53 -28.17 0.40
CA VAL A 120 20.37 -27.91 1.26
C VAL A 120 19.67 -29.23 1.65
N LYS A 121 19.52 -30.19 0.74
CA LYS A 121 19.00 -31.54 1.06
C LYS A 121 19.88 -32.26 2.08
N THR A 122 21.20 -32.13 1.98
CA THR A 122 22.15 -32.71 2.94
C THR A 122 21.99 -32.07 4.33
N LEU A 123 21.80 -30.75 4.39
CA LEU A 123 21.51 -30.03 5.64
C LEU A 123 20.16 -30.43 6.27
N ILE A 124 19.12 -30.67 5.47
CA ILE A 124 17.83 -31.22 5.96
C ILE A 124 18.07 -32.58 6.64
N ASN A 125 18.79 -33.49 5.98
CA ASN A 125 19.07 -34.83 6.51
C ASN A 125 19.86 -34.76 7.83
N ILE A 126 20.89 -33.92 7.92
CA ILE A 126 21.68 -33.71 9.15
C ILE A 126 20.79 -33.22 10.31
N ASN A 127 19.96 -32.21 10.07
CA ASN A 127 19.08 -31.65 11.12
C ASN A 127 18.00 -32.65 11.55
N LEU A 128 17.41 -33.42 10.63
CA LEU A 128 16.45 -34.47 10.98
C LEU A 128 17.10 -35.63 11.72
N ALA A 129 18.33 -36.01 11.37
CA ALA A 129 19.10 -37.03 12.09
C ALA A 129 19.40 -36.59 13.52
N GLN A 130 19.83 -35.33 13.72
CA GLN A 130 20.08 -34.75 15.04
C GLN A 130 18.81 -34.57 15.88
N ALA A 131 17.67 -34.23 15.28
CA ALA A 131 16.37 -34.25 15.96
C ALA A 131 15.99 -35.68 16.41
N GLN A 132 16.18 -36.67 15.54
CA GLN A 132 15.90 -38.08 15.86
C GLN A 132 16.84 -38.62 16.95
N GLU A 133 18.11 -38.20 16.97
CA GLU A 133 19.07 -38.47 18.06
C GLU A 133 18.58 -37.89 19.39
N VAL A 134 18.22 -36.60 19.45
CA VAL A 134 17.71 -35.94 20.69
C VAL A 134 16.41 -36.60 21.19
N PHE A 135 15.55 -37.05 20.29
CA PHE A 135 14.33 -37.77 20.65
C PHE A 135 14.61 -39.18 21.19
N LEU A 136 15.59 -39.89 20.63
CA LEU A 136 16.06 -41.17 21.12
C LEU A 136 16.70 -41.04 22.52
N GLU A 137 17.56 -40.03 22.72
CA GLU A 137 18.16 -39.71 24.03
C GLU A 137 17.07 -39.52 25.11
N LYS A 138 16.01 -38.77 24.81
CA LYS A 138 14.85 -38.63 25.69
C LYS A 138 14.20 -39.98 26.03
N TYR A 139 13.91 -40.79 25.02
CA TYR A 139 13.19 -42.05 25.21
C TYR A 139 14.03 -43.12 25.93
N ILE A 140 15.37 -43.07 25.80
CA ILE A 140 16.30 -43.86 26.62
C ILE A 140 16.24 -43.40 28.08
N ALA A 141 16.32 -42.09 28.34
CA ALA A 141 16.25 -41.54 29.70
C ALA A 141 14.88 -41.83 30.39
N GLU A 142 13.79 -41.84 29.63
CA GLU A 142 12.45 -42.23 30.10
C GLU A 142 12.24 -43.75 30.25
N GLY A 143 13.27 -44.59 30.02
CA GLY A 143 13.20 -46.04 30.20
C GLY A 143 12.17 -46.74 29.32
N LYS A 144 11.93 -46.25 28.08
CA LYS A 144 10.97 -46.90 27.16
C LYS A 144 11.45 -48.27 26.71
N LYS A 145 10.50 -49.14 26.32
CA LYS A 145 10.78 -50.50 25.85
C LYS A 145 11.82 -50.51 24.71
N SER A 146 12.84 -51.36 24.83
CA SER A 146 13.95 -51.53 23.88
C SER A 146 13.49 -51.71 22.43
N ALA A 147 12.38 -52.45 22.23
CA ALA A 147 11.73 -52.68 20.93
C ALA A 147 11.15 -51.42 20.25
N ILE A 148 11.03 -50.28 20.94
CA ILE A 148 10.68 -48.97 20.35
C ILE A 148 11.97 -48.16 20.12
N LEU A 149 12.88 -48.17 21.09
CA LEU A 149 14.19 -47.49 21.00
C LEU A 149 14.98 -47.96 19.77
N ALA A 150 15.01 -49.26 19.49
CA ALA A 150 15.65 -49.82 18.30
C ALA A 150 15.11 -49.24 16.98
N LYS A 151 13.79 -49.01 16.89
CA LYS A 151 13.11 -48.46 15.71
C LYS A 151 13.41 -46.97 15.51
N LEU A 152 13.57 -46.24 16.61
CA LEU A 152 13.98 -44.84 16.61
C LEU A 152 15.46 -44.68 16.21
N ALA A 153 16.34 -45.56 16.73
CA ALA A 153 17.76 -45.61 16.37
C ALA A 153 17.99 -46.03 14.91
N ALA A 154 17.28 -47.06 14.41
CA ALA A 154 17.36 -47.48 13.01
C ALA A 154 16.89 -46.41 12.01
N GLN A 155 16.04 -45.47 12.46
CA GLN A 155 15.70 -44.27 11.68
C GLN A 155 16.80 -43.20 11.75
N ALA A 156 17.43 -42.99 12.90
CA ALA A 156 18.56 -42.07 13.03
C ALA A 156 19.74 -42.51 12.14
N ALA A 157 20.08 -43.80 12.16
CA ALA A 157 21.08 -44.40 11.29
C ALA A 157 20.78 -44.16 9.80
N LEU A 158 19.53 -44.35 9.36
CA LEU A 158 19.11 -44.05 7.97
C LEU A 158 19.30 -42.58 7.61
N LEU A 159 18.92 -41.65 8.50
CA LEU A 159 19.05 -40.22 8.23
C LEU A 159 20.53 -39.77 8.21
N TYR A 160 21.38 -40.36 9.06
CA TYR A 160 22.83 -40.14 9.00
C TYR A 160 23.47 -40.76 7.74
N SER A 161 23.02 -41.93 7.29
CA SER A 161 23.46 -42.54 6.02
C SER A 161 23.10 -41.66 4.82
N GLN A 162 21.86 -41.17 4.75
CA GLN A 162 21.42 -40.22 3.72
C GLN A 162 22.09 -38.84 3.82
N ALA A 163 22.65 -38.48 4.97
CA ALA A 163 23.54 -37.32 5.12
C ALA A 163 24.97 -37.63 4.66
N ALA A 164 25.50 -38.82 4.96
CA ALA A 164 26.83 -39.25 4.54
C ALA A 164 26.95 -39.32 3.01
N GLU A 165 25.96 -39.90 2.32
CA GLU A 165 25.85 -39.89 0.85
C GLU A 165 25.94 -38.46 0.28
N GLY A 166 25.15 -37.53 0.85
CA GLY A 166 25.14 -36.11 0.45
C GLY A 166 26.41 -35.33 0.78
N LEU A 167 27.22 -35.80 1.75
CA LEU A 167 28.51 -35.20 2.12
C LEU A 167 29.69 -35.73 1.30
N GLN A 168 29.65 -36.96 0.79
CA GLN A 168 30.81 -37.57 0.11
C GLN A 168 31.30 -36.74 -1.08
N GLU A 169 30.44 -36.44 -2.06
CA GLU A 169 30.85 -35.71 -3.26
C GLU A 169 31.25 -34.24 -2.96
N PRO A 170 30.52 -33.46 -2.15
CA PRO A 170 30.90 -32.07 -1.88
C PRO A 170 32.10 -31.94 -0.92
N SER A 171 32.33 -32.88 0.02
CA SER A 171 33.59 -32.91 0.79
C SER A 171 34.79 -33.24 -0.09
N LEU A 172 34.66 -34.14 -1.08
CA LEU A 172 35.72 -34.39 -2.06
C LEU A 172 36.03 -33.17 -2.94
N LYS A 173 35.02 -32.33 -3.22
CA LYS A 173 35.17 -31.03 -3.92
C LYS A 173 35.64 -29.88 -3.01
N GLY A 174 35.88 -30.13 -1.72
CA GLY A 174 36.30 -29.10 -0.75
C GLY A 174 35.22 -28.06 -0.42
N VAL A 175 33.93 -28.40 -0.60
CA VAL A 175 32.80 -27.56 -0.18
C VAL A 175 32.59 -27.68 1.33
N PHE A 176 32.42 -28.89 1.84
CA PHE A 176 32.38 -29.17 3.28
C PHE A 176 33.75 -29.60 3.81
N ASP A 177 34.09 -29.19 5.03
CA ASP A 177 35.26 -29.71 5.73
C ASP A 177 35.14 -31.22 5.98
N LYS A 178 36.26 -31.95 5.87
CA LYS A 178 36.29 -33.41 6.00
C LYS A 178 35.87 -33.90 7.40
N SER A 179 36.05 -33.08 8.44
CA SER A 179 35.61 -33.40 9.81
C SER A 179 34.10 -33.65 9.92
N TRP A 180 33.28 -32.98 9.11
CA TRP A 180 31.83 -33.19 9.06
C TRP A 180 31.49 -34.59 8.55
N LEU A 181 32.11 -35.03 7.45
CA LEU A 181 31.91 -36.38 6.91
C LEU A 181 32.36 -37.46 7.91
N THR A 182 33.53 -37.32 8.53
CA THR A 182 34.01 -38.26 9.56
C THR A 182 33.06 -38.34 10.77
N MET A 183 32.54 -37.20 11.24
CA MET A 183 31.59 -37.16 12.36
C MET A 183 30.25 -37.82 12.00
N ILE A 184 29.74 -37.60 10.78
CA ILE A 184 28.46 -38.16 10.33
C ILE A 184 28.56 -39.67 10.10
N LEU A 185 29.67 -40.17 9.54
CA LEU A 185 29.95 -41.62 9.44
C LEU A 185 30.03 -42.26 10.83
N ALA A 186 30.84 -41.72 11.74
CA ALA A 186 30.93 -42.24 13.11
C ALA A 186 29.57 -42.25 13.85
N LYS A 187 28.69 -41.26 13.59
CA LYS A 187 27.31 -41.23 14.11
C LYS A 187 26.38 -42.23 13.41
N GLN A 188 26.53 -42.47 12.11
CA GLN A 188 25.79 -43.51 11.39
C GLN A 188 26.08 -44.89 11.99
N ASP A 189 27.35 -45.28 12.03
CA ASP A 189 27.79 -46.61 12.49
C ASP A 189 27.44 -46.83 13.97
N TYR A 190 27.57 -45.78 14.79
CA TYR A 190 27.12 -45.77 16.19
C TYR A 190 25.61 -45.97 16.33
N MET A 191 24.78 -45.24 15.58
CA MET A 191 23.32 -45.37 15.65
C MET A 191 22.83 -46.71 15.12
N GLU A 192 23.50 -47.30 14.14
CA GLU A 192 23.19 -48.62 13.61
C GLU A 192 23.58 -49.73 14.62
N SER A 193 24.79 -49.66 15.18
CA SER A 193 25.22 -50.51 16.30
C SER A 193 24.25 -50.42 17.50
N LEU A 194 23.83 -49.22 17.86
CA LEU A 194 22.87 -48.97 18.94
C LEU A 194 21.49 -49.54 18.63
N ALA A 195 21.00 -49.42 17.38
CA ALA A 195 19.75 -50.05 16.96
C ALA A 195 19.80 -51.58 17.07
N HIS A 196 20.90 -52.19 16.62
CA HIS A 196 21.09 -53.65 16.71
C HIS A 196 21.22 -54.13 18.16
N TYR A 197 21.93 -53.39 19.03
CA TYR A 197 21.98 -53.65 20.47
C TYR A 197 20.60 -53.57 21.13
N LEU A 198 19.85 -52.50 20.89
CA LEU A 198 18.51 -52.30 21.48
C LEU A 198 17.50 -53.36 20.99
N GLN A 199 17.60 -53.80 19.73
CA GLN A 199 16.79 -54.91 19.22
C GLN A 199 17.24 -56.25 19.82
N ALA A 200 18.53 -56.49 20.04
CA ALA A 200 19.00 -57.70 20.70
C ALA A 200 18.50 -57.82 22.15
N VAL A 201 18.43 -56.70 22.89
CA VAL A 201 17.80 -56.68 24.23
C VAL A 201 16.32 -57.06 24.13
N ALA A 202 15.57 -56.49 23.19
CA ALA A 202 14.17 -56.87 22.96
C ALA A 202 13.99 -58.34 22.53
N ASP A 203 14.91 -58.87 21.73
CA ASP A 203 14.87 -60.26 21.29
C ASP A 203 15.20 -61.21 22.47
N CYS A 204 16.02 -60.78 23.44
CA CYS A 204 16.21 -61.48 24.73
C CYS A 204 14.96 -61.46 25.62
N ASP A 205 14.24 -60.32 25.69
CA ASP A 205 12.95 -60.22 26.40
C ASP A 205 11.89 -61.17 25.80
N HIS A 206 12.07 -61.54 24.53
CA HIS A 206 11.26 -62.53 23.80
C HIS A 206 11.90 -63.93 23.75
N SER A 207 12.94 -64.20 24.54
CA SER A 207 13.68 -65.47 24.64
C SER A 207 14.28 -66.00 23.33
N ASN A 208 14.57 -65.13 22.36
CA ASN A 208 15.25 -65.45 21.10
C ASN A 208 16.76 -65.19 21.20
N TYR A 209 17.42 -65.79 22.19
CA TYR A 209 18.83 -65.58 22.51
C TYR A 209 19.77 -65.84 21.33
N GLY A 210 19.51 -66.85 20.50
CA GLY A 210 20.31 -67.12 19.29
C GLY A 210 20.31 -65.95 18.29
N LEU A 211 19.14 -65.34 18.05
CA LEU A 211 19.01 -64.16 17.20
C LEU A 211 19.62 -62.91 17.86
N ALA A 212 19.48 -62.76 19.17
CA ALA A 212 20.08 -61.66 19.92
C ALA A 212 21.62 -61.69 19.83
N ILE A 213 22.25 -62.86 19.91
CA ILE A 213 23.70 -63.04 19.73
C ILE A 213 24.13 -62.61 18.32
N ALA A 214 23.44 -63.06 17.26
CA ALA A 214 23.75 -62.66 15.89
C ALA A 214 23.63 -61.13 15.69
N ARG A 215 22.62 -60.49 16.30
CA ARG A 215 22.51 -59.02 16.30
C ARG A 215 23.62 -58.32 17.08
N LEU A 216 24.07 -58.89 18.20
CA LEU A 216 25.16 -58.33 19.01
C LEU A 216 26.53 -58.48 18.35
N GLN A 217 26.78 -59.57 17.62
CA GLN A 217 27.98 -59.73 16.80
C GLN A 217 28.05 -58.62 15.72
N LEU A 218 26.95 -58.40 14.99
CA LEU A 218 26.85 -57.30 14.02
C LEU A 218 26.98 -55.91 14.68
N ALA A 219 26.35 -55.71 15.85
CA ALA A 219 26.51 -54.48 16.63
C ALA A 219 27.96 -54.26 17.09
N GLU A 220 28.72 -55.32 17.39
CA GLU A 220 30.12 -55.22 17.81
C GLU A 220 31.02 -54.83 16.63
N VAL A 221 30.80 -55.38 15.44
CA VAL A 221 31.51 -54.99 14.20
C VAL A 221 31.26 -53.52 13.87
N LEU A 222 29.99 -53.09 13.87
CA LEU A 222 29.60 -51.69 13.65
C LEU A 222 30.14 -50.77 14.76
N GLY A 223 30.18 -51.22 16.01
CA GLY A 223 30.74 -50.46 17.13
C GLY A 223 32.25 -50.26 17.06
N LYS A 224 32.98 -51.27 16.55
CA LYS A 224 34.42 -51.18 16.24
C LYS A 224 34.69 -50.19 15.10
N GLU A 225 33.86 -50.22 14.05
CA GLU A 225 33.98 -49.28 12.92
C GLU A 225 33.64 -47.83 13.36
N ALA A 226 32.56 -47.62 14.12
CA ALA A 226 32.21 -46.32 14.68
C ALA A 226 33.35 -45.71 15.53
N LEU A 227 34.02 -46.55 16.34
CA LEU A 227 35.19 -46.16 17.12
C LEU A 227 36.41 -45.85 16.22
N ARG A 228 36.61 -46.60 15.12
CA ARG A 228 37.66 -46.33 14.14
C ARG A 228 37.44 -45.00 13.42
N GLN A 229 36.21 -44.69 13.01
CA GLN A 229 35.83 -43.41 12.41
C GLN A 229 35.99 -42.26 13.43
N ALA A 230 35.60 -42.46 14.69
CA ALA A 230 35.82 -41.48 15.76
C ALA A 230 37.32 -41.19 16.00
N GLN A 231 38.19 -42.20 15.90
CA GLN A 231 39.65 -42.03 15.99
C GLN A 231 40.28 -41.34 14.77
N LEU A 232 39.61 -41.35 13.62
CA LEU A 232 40.01 -40.58 12.43
C LEU A 232 39.56 -39.11 12.47
N PHE A 233 38.81 -38.69 13.49
CA PHE A 233 38.43 -37.29 13.67
C PHE A 233 39.66 -36.42 14.01
N PRO A 234 39.88 -35.27 13.35
CA PRO A 234 41.07 -34.45 13.58
C PRO A 234 41.09 -33.86 15.00
N ALA A 235 42.20 -34.08 15.72
CA ALA A 235 42.38 -33.61 17.10
C ALA A 235 42.32 -32.08 17.26
N ASN A 236 42.50 -31.33 16.18
CA ASN A 236 42.18 -29.91 16.09
C ASN A 236 41.39 -29.67 14.78
N PRO A 237 40.04 -29.60 14.82
CA PRO A 237 39.24 -29.33 13.62
C PRO A 237 39.53 -27.92 13.09
N ALA A 238 39.37 -27.72 11.77
CA ALA A 238 39.62 -26.42 11.16
C ALA A 238 38.60 -25.37 11.63
N ALA A 239 39.04 -24.13 11.85
CA ALA A 239 38.23 -23.09 12.51
C ALA A 239 36.96 -22.67 11.73
N ASN A 240 36.89 -22.95 10.43
CA ASN A 240 35.70 -22.84 9.58
C ASN A 240 34.60 -23.86 9.94
N SER A 241 34.96 -25.00 10.54
CA SER A 241 34.06 -26.13 10.79
C SER A 241 33.10 -25.91 11.97
N ASN A 242 33.39 -24.91 12.82
CA ASN A 242 32.63 -24.56 14.04
C ASN A 242 32.49 -25.71 15.08
N LEU A 243 33.30 -26.76 14.97
CA LEU A 243 33.36 -27.86 15.94
C LEU A 243 34.36 -27.53 17.06
N SER A 244 34.07 -27.97 18.29
CA SER A 244 34.98 -27.78 19.44
C SER A 244 36.13 -28.77 19.43
N SER A 245 37.26 -28.42 20.05
CA SER A 245 38.37 -29.36 20.29
C SER A 245 37.98 -30.56 21.17
N GLU A 246 36.91 -30.42 21.97
CA GLU A 246 36.32 -31.48 22.78
C GLU A 246 35.45 -32.47 21.97
N THR A 247 35.02 -32.10 20.74
CA THR A 247 34.13 -32.93 19.91
C THR A 247 34.74 -34.30 19.58
N GLY A 248 36.03 -34.34 19.22
CA GLY A 248 36.75 -35.59 18.94
C GLY A 248 36.86 -36.50 20.18
N PRO A 249 37.42 -36.02 21.31
CA PRO A 249 37.46 -36.75 22.57
C PRO A 249 36.08 -37.26 23.03
N ALA A 250 35.02 -36.45 22.95
CA ALA A 250 33.66 -36.85 23.33
C ALA A 250 33.12 -37.97 22.42
N LEU A 251 33.30 -37.86 21.10
CA LEU A 251 32.89 -38.88 20.12
C LEU A 251 33.60 -40.22 20.35
N VAL A 252 34.90 -40.19 20.65
CA VAL A 252 35.70 -41.38 21.01
C VAL A 252 35.24 -41.98 22.35
N GLN A 253 34.90 -41.16 23.35
CA GLN A 253 34.39 -41.67 24.64
C GLN A 253 33.03 -42.36 24.49
N ILE A 254 32.10 -41.76 23.74
CA ILE A 254 30.75 -42.31 23.51
C ILE A 254 30.84 -43.65 22.75
N THR A 255 31.55 -43.67 21.61
CA THR A 255 31.71 -44.88 20.79
C THR A 255 32.45 -45.99 21.54
N LYS A 256 33.52 -45.67 22.29
CA LYS A 256 34.25 -46.64 23.12
C LYS A 256 33.38 -47.20 24.26
N ARG A 257 32.58 -46.36 24.93
CA ARG A 257 31.65 -46.81 25.99
C ARG A 257 30.60 -47.76 25.45
N HIS A 258 29.99 -47.42 24.31
CA HIS A 258 28.98 -48.27 23.67
C HIS A 258 29.57 -49.57 23.15
N HIS A 259 30.74 -49.54 22.49
CA HIS A 259 31.42 -50.78 22.09
C HIS A 259 31.73 -51.69 23.29
N GLY A 260 32.18 -51.14 24.42
CA GLY A 260 32.39 -51.89 25.66
C GLY A 260 31.11 -52.57 26.16
N LEU A 261 30.00 -51.83 26.22
CA LEU A 261 28.68 -52.33 26.61
C LEU A 261 28.19 -53.48 25.71
N VAL A 262 28.37 -53.35 24.38
CA VAL A 262 28.02 -54.40 23.41
C VAL A 262 28.90 -55.64 23.59
N HIS A 263 30.21 -55.46 23.80
CA HIS A 263 31.16 -56.55 23.97
C HIS A 263 30.93 -57.34 25.27
N GLU A 264 30.71 -56.65 26.39
CA GLU A 264 30.34 -57.24 27.68
C GLU A 264 29.03 -58.05 27.56
N ARG A 265 27.98 -57.42 27.01
CA ARG A 265 26.67 -58.08 26.87
C ARG A 265 26.66 -59.24 25.87
N LEU A 266 27.50 -59.19 24.84
CA LEU A 266 27.73 -60.33 23.93
C LEU A 266 28.41 -61.49 24.67
N GLY A 267 29.42 -61.21 25.50
CA GLY A 267 30.11 -62.22 26.31
C GLY A 267 29.19 -62.91 27.32
N GLU A 268 28.30 -62.15 27.97
CA GLU A 268 27.25 -62.70 28.84
C GLU A 268 26.31 -63.63 28.07
N LEU A 269 25.73 -63.16 26.95
CA LEU A 269 24.69 -63.91 26.23
C LEU A 269 25.22 -65.12 25.47
N VAL A 270 26.44 -65.07 24.93
CA VAL A 270 27.11 -66.26 24.37
C VAL A 270 27.30 -67.30 25.46
N LYS A 271 27.83 -66.92 26.63
CA LYS A 271 27.99 -67.82 27.76
C LYS A 271 26.65 -68.43 28.21
N ASP A 272 25.62 -67.62 28.42
CA ASP A 272 24.31 -68.15 28.84
C ASP A 272 23.67 -69.03 27.75
N ASN A 273 23.94 -68.80 26.47
CA ASN A 273 23.49 -69.70 25.40
C ASN A 273 24.28 -71.01 25.38
N ASP A 274 25.60 -70.97 25.56
CA ASP A 274 26.48 -72.14 25.56
C ASP A 274 26.30 -73.05 26.81
N TYR A 275 25.85 -72.49 27.94
CA TYR A 275 25.63 -73.23 29.19
C TYR A 275 24.15 -73.51 29.51
N ILE A 276 23.20 -72.72 28.99
CA ILE A 276 21.77 -72.80 29.35
C ILE A 276 20.89 -72.99 28.11
N TYR A 277 20.82 -72.00 27.22
CA TYR A 277 19.73 -71.94 26.23
C TYR A 277 19.92 -72.79 24.96
N HIS A 278 21.17 -73.07 24.57
CA HIS A 278 21.56 -73.91 23.43
C HIS A 278 20.83 -73.57 22.10
N GLN A 279 20.51 -72.29 21.87
CA GLN A 279 19.84 -71.86 20.63
C GLN A 279 20.84 -71.68 19.49
N ASN A 280 20.44 -72.12 18.29
CA ASN A 280 21.22 -71.91 17.07
C ASN A 280 21.33 -70.41 16.74
N ILE A 281 22.56 -69.95 16.52
CA ILE A 281 22.85 -68.58 16.07
C ILE A 281 22.61 -68.52 14.55
N PRO A 282 21.70 -67.67 14.05
CA PRO A 282 21.46 -67.51 12.62
C PRO A 282 22.60 -66.74 11.94
N SER A 283 22.83 -66.99 10.64
CA SER A 283 23.77 -66.21 9.84
C SER A 283 23.32 -64.76 9.66
N GLU A 284 24.26 -63.84 9.43
CA GLU A 284 23.99 -62.40 9.26
C GLU A 284 22.89 -62.11 8.23
N SER A 285 22.88 -62.85 7.12
CA SER A 285 21.89 -62.80 6.04
C SER A 285 20.45 -63.19 6.44
N ALA A 286 20.28 -63.83 7.59
CA ALA A 286 18.98 -64.27 8.12
C ALA A 286 18.46 -63.37 9.26
N ILE A 287 19.19 -62.30 9.62
CA ILE A 287 18.76 -61.34 10.65
C ILE A 287 17.61 -60.47 10.11
N PRO A 288 16.42 -60.44 10.74
CA PRO A 288 15.32 -59.60 10.28
C PRO A 288 15.65 -58.10 10.44
N HIS A 289 15.45 -57.32 9.38
CA HIS A 289 15.64 -55.86 9.39
C HIS A 289 14.81 -55.18 10.49
N ILE A 290 15.41 -54.20 11.15
CA ILE A 290 14.75 -53.39 12.19
C ILE A 290 13.80 -52.39 11.48
N PRO A 291 12.48 -52.40 11.77
CA PRO A 291 11.54 -51.47 11.16
C PRO A 291 11.76 -50.05 11.71
N LYS A 292 11.84 -49.06 10.81
CA LYS A 292 12.28 -47.70 11.13
C LYS A 292 11.09 -46.81 11.54
N MET A 293 11.27 -45.93 12.53
CA MET A 293 10.21 -45.06 13.07
C MET A 293 10.61 -43.57 13.02
N PRO A 294 10.06 -42.77 12.07
CA PRO A 294 10.26 -41.33 12.04
C PRO A 294 9.48 -40.62 13.15
N ALA A 295 10.22 -40.11 14.15
CA ALA A 295 9.69 -39.20 15.17
C ALA A 295 9.96 -37.73 14.80
N ALA A 296 11.16 -37.44 14.28
CA ALA A 296 11.47 -36.14 13.69
C ALA A 296 10.80 -35.98 12.32
N LYS A 297 10.19 -34.81 12.09
CA LYS A 297 9.71 -34.33 10.79
C LYS A 297 10.07 -32.85 10.62
N ALA A 298 10.32 -32.42 9.38
CA ALA A 298 10.45 -31.00 9.06
C ALA A 298 9.10 -30.29 9.31
N ILE A 299 9.10 -29.17 10.03
CA ILE A 299 7.87 -28.40 10.30
C ILE A 299 7.63 -27.44 9.12
N PRO A 300 6.44 -27.42 8.50
CA PRO A 300 6.13 -26.45 7.45
C PRO A 300 6.37 -25.01 7.88
N VAL A 301 6.97 -24.20 7.02
CA VAL A 301 7.30 -22.79 7.32
C VAL A 301 6.06 -21.96 7.62
N GLN A 302 4.91 -22.33 7.06
CA GLN A 302 3.61 -21.75 7.38
C GLN A 302 3.17 -22.02 8.83
N GLU A 303 3.47 -23.20 9.39
CA GLU A 303 3.16 -23.52 10.80
C GLU A 303 4.08 -22.75 11.75
N LEU A 304 5.37 -22.63 11.40
CA LEU A 304 6.33 -21.80 12.12
C LEU A 304 5.92 -20.32 12.17
N TYR A 305 5.32 -19.81 11.09
CA TYR A 305 4.82 -18.43 11.03
C TYR A 305 3.39 -18.21 11.57
N GLN A 306 2.66 -19.26 12.00
CA GLN A 306 1.32 -19.13 12.61
C GLN A 306 1.34 -18.84 14.12
N GLY A 307 2.49 -18.96 14.79
CA GLY A 307 2.62 -18.65 16.21
C GLY A 307 2.41 -17.15 16.49
N GLN A 308 1.51 -16.81 17.43
CA GLN A 308 1.18 -15.41 17.77
C GLN A 308 2.41 -14.54 18.13
N ASP A 309 3.45 -15.14 18.71
CA ASP A 309 4.70 -14.47 19.02
C ASP A 309 5.41 -13.91 17.78
N ILE A 310 5.29 -14.53 16.60
CA ILE A 310 6.08 -14.10 15.43
C ILE A 310 5.57 -12.78 14.84
N ASN A 311 4.26 -12.55 14.85
CA ASN A 311 3.67 -11.26 14.47
C ASN A 311 4.13 -10.15 15.43
N ARG A 312 4.27 -10.47 16.73
CA ARG A 312 4.84 -9.57 17.75
C ARG A 312 6.34 -9.35 17.56
N ILE A 313 7.08 -10.35 17.09
CA ILE A 313 8.52 -10.26 16.78
C ILE A 313 8.75 -9.38 15.55
N ILE A 314 7.99 -9.57 14.46
CA ILE A 314 8.09 -8.80 13.22
C ILE A 314 7.71 -7.32 13.45
N GLY A 315 6.65 -7.09 14.24
CA GLY A 315 6.17 -5.74 14.55
C GLY A 315 5.40 -5.10 13.38
N PRO A 316 5.07 -3.79 13.48
CA PRO A 316 4.31 -3.09 12.45
C PRO A 316 5.10 -2.94 11.14
N ASP A 317 4.39 -2.85 10.02
CA ASP A 317 4.97 -2.61 8.69
C ASP A 317 5.64 -1.22 8.63
N ILE A 318 6.98 -1.19 8.50
CA ILE A 318 7.75 0.06 8.43
C ILE A 318 7.48 0.84 7.13
N PHE A 319 6.92 0.18 6.11
CA PHE A 319 6.59 0.74 4.81
C PHE A 319 5.10 1.05 4.66
N GLN A 320 4.29 0.98 5.73
CA GLN A 320 2.82 1.13 5.67
C GLN A 320 2.36 2.31 4.81
N LYS A 321 3.04 3.46 4.91
CA LYS A 321 2.74 4.72 4.21
C LYS A 321 3.12 4.75 2.71
N ILE A 322 3.82 3.74 2.21
CA ILE A 322 4.35 3.70 0.83
C ILE A 322 3.45 2.78 -0.01
N VAL A 323 2.51 3.37 -0.75
CA VAL A 323 1.62 2.63 -1.66
C VAL A 323 2.32 2.44 -3.02
N PRO A 324 2.42 1.20 -3.56
CA PRO A 324 3.02 0.96 -4.87
C PRO A 324 2.14 1.53 -6.01
N MET A 325 2.77 1.97 -7.10
CA MET A 325 2.08 2.57 -8.25
C MET A 325 0.95 1.71 -8.83
N SER A 326 1.13 0.38 -8.91
CA SER A 326 0.06 -0.51 -9.37
C SER A 326 -1.13 -0.57 -8.42
N VAL A 327 -0.94 -0.39 -7.11
CA VAL A 327 -2.07 -0.25 -6.19
C VAL A 327 -2.71 1.13 -6.30
N THR A 328 -1.95 2.22 -6.52
CA THR A 328 -2.58 3.53 -6.79
C THR A 328 -3.37 3.55 -8.09
N GLU A 329 -2.96 2.75 -9.08
CA GLU A 329 -3.71 2.52 -10.33
C GLU A 329 -5.00 1.72 -10.06
N SER A 330 -4.92 0.54 -9.44
CA SER A 330 -6.10 -0.25 -9.08
C SER A 330 -7.04 0.50 -8.10
N ALA A 331 -6.51 1.33 -7.20
CA ALA A 331 -7.30 2.19 -6.33
C ALA A 331 -7.98 3.34 -7.10
N SER A 332 -7.31 3.95 -8.08
CA SER A 332 -7.94 4.95 -8.96
C SER A 332 -9.06 4.35 -9.81
N LEU A 333 -8.90 3.10 -10.26
CA LEU A 333 -9.97 2.36 -10.94
C LEU A 333 -11.16 2.11 -10.00
N TYR A 334 -10.91 1.72 -8.76
CA TYR A 334 -11.95 1.55 -7.74
C TYR A 334 -12.62 2.89 -7.34
N ASP A 335 -11.87 3.98 -7.26
CA ASP A 335 -12.41 5.33 -7.05
C ASP A 335 -13.32 5.77 -8.19
N GLU A 336 -13.02 5.41 -9.44
CA GLU A 336 -13.91 5.65 -10.57
C GLU A 336 -15.12 4.70 -10.58
N GLU A 337 -15.04 3.45 -10.10
CA GLU A 337 -16.23 2.61 -9.85
C GLU A 337 -17.11 3.16 -8.71
N LYS A 338 -16.52 3.60 -7.60
CA LYS A 338 -17.21 4.36 -6.53
C LYS A 338 -17.86 5.63 -7.09
N ALA A 339 -17.17 6.37 -7.96
CA ALA A 339 -17.70 7.56 -8.60
C ALA A 339 -18.85 7.24 -9.57
N LYS A 340 -18.76 6.17 -10.37
CA LYS A 340 -19.88 5.67 -11.21
C LYS A 340 -21.10 5.32 -10.35
N LEU A 341 -20.90 4.61 -9.25
CA LEU A 341 -21.99 4.27 -8.31
C LEU A 341 -22.64 5.54 -7.74
N VAL A 342 -21.85 6.50 -7.24
CA VAL A 342 -22.38 7.76 -6.68
C VAL A 342 -23.03 8.64 -7.75
N ARG A 343 -22.50 8.71 -8.97
CA ARG A 343 -23.11 9.41 -10.11
C ARG A 343 -24.47 8.77 -10.44
N ALA A 344 -24.52 7.45 -10.62
CA ALA A 344 -25.76 6.73 -10.98
C ALA A 344 -26.84 6.81 -9.89
N GLU A 345 -26.49 6.72 -8.59
CA GLU A 345 -27.47 6.95 -7.52
C GLU A 345 -27.89 8.42 -7.40
N THR A 346 -26.98 9.37 -7.63
CA THR A 346 -27.34 10.81 -7.67
C THR A 346 -28.31 11.10 -8.83
N GLU A 347 -28.03 10.57 -10.03
CA GLU A 347 -28.89 10.72 -11.21
C GLU A 347 -30.30 10.15 -10.98
N LYS A 348 -30.43 8.96 -10.36
CA LYS A 348 -31.74 8.41 -9.97
C LYS A 348 -32.48 9.29 -8.97
N VAL A 349 -31.75 9.85 -7.98
CA VAL A 349 -32.32 10.74 -6.97
C VAL A 349 -32.79 12.06 -7.61
N ASP A 350 -32.02 12.61 -8.54
CA ASP A 350 -32.31 13.88 -9.20
C ASP A 350 -33.36 13.76 -10.31
N MET A 351 -33.38 12.65 -11.05
CA MET A 351 -34.51 12.31 -11.93
C MET A 351 -35.81 12.18 -11.13
N ALA A 352 -35.80 11.45 -10.01
CA ALA A 352 -36.97 11.34 -9.15
C ALA A 352 -37.33 12.67 -8.46
N ASN A 353 -36.37 13.55 -8.16
CA ASN A 353 -36.63 14.93 -7.72
C ASN A 353 -37.30 15.75 -8.83
N ALA A 354 -36.83 15.64 -10.08
CA ALA A 354 -37.33 16.37 -11.23
C ALA A 354 -38.73 15.91 -11.64
N GLU A 355 -39.01 14.60 -11.66
CA GLU A 355 -40.35 14.03 -11.83
C GLU A 355 -41.33 14.61 -10.80
N MET A 356 -40.92 14.64 -9.52
CA MET A 356 -41.75 15.17 -8.44
C MET A 356 -42.03 16.66 -8.62
N VAL A 357 -41.03 17.47 -8.99
CA VAL A 357 -41.19 18.91 -9.24
C VAL A 357 -42.06 19.18 -10.47
N ALA A 358 -41.82 18.48 -11.59
CA ALA A 358 -42.58 18.64 -12.82
C ALA A 358 -44.05 18.22 -12.65
N ALA A 359 -44.32 17.16 -11.88
CA ALA A 359 -45.68 16.76 -11.55
C ALA A 359 -46.37 17.75 -10.59
N LEU A 360 -45.66 18.30 -9.60
CA LEU A 360 -46.22 19.34 -8.72
C LEU A 360 -46.53 20.63 -9.49
N ASP A 361 -45.66 21.05 -10.42
CA ASP A 361 -45.87 22.22 -11.29
C ASP A 361 -47.03 22.01 -12.26
N TYR A 362 -47.13 20.84 -12.90
CA TYR A 362 -48.28 20.44 -13.72
C TYR A 362 -49.61 20.50 -12.93
N LEU A 363 -49.61 20.04 -11.68
CA LEU A 363 -50.76 20.13 -10.77
C LEU A 363 -50.92 21.54 -10.17
N LYS A 364 -49.94 22.44 -10.34
CA LYS A 364 -49.86 23.79 -9.73
C LYS A 364 -49.89 23.81 -8.20
N LEU A 365 -49.43 22.72 -7.59
CA LEU A 365 -49.32 22.54 -6.15
C LEU A 365 -47.97 23.10 -5.63
N PRO A 366 -47.93 23.75 -4.45
CA PRO A 366 -49.00 23.94 -3.47
C PRO A 366 -49.84 25.22 -3.68
N HIS A 367 -49.55 26.02 -4.71
CA HIS A 367 -50.13 27.37 -4.86
C HIS A 367 -51.66 27.35 -5.01
N SER A 368 -52.20 26.39 -5.76
CA SER A 368 -53.64 26.21 -5.91
C SER A 368 -54.37 25.97 -4.57
N LEU A 369 -53.77 25.23 -3.63
CA LEU A 369 -54.36 24.97 -2.31
C LEU A 369 -54.39 26.23 -1.44
N LYS A 370 -53.35 27.07 -1.48
CA LYS A 370 -53.37 28.37 -0.78
C LYS A 370 -54.50 29.27 -1.31
N LEU A 371 -54.62 29.35 -2.63
CA LEU A 371 -55.61 30.20 -3.30
C LEU A 371 -57.05 29.75 -3.01
N LEU A 372 -57.30 28.44 -2.97
CA LEU A 372 -58.57 27.83 -2.56
C LEU A 372 -58.95 28.10 -1.09
N LYS A 373 -57.98 28.46 -0.24
CA LYS A 373 -58.14 28.64 1.21
C LYS A 373 -58.21 30.11 1.65
N GLY A 374 -57.59 31.03 0.89
CA GLY A 374 -57.56 32.46 1.18
C GLY A 374 -58.58 33.32 0.41
N GLY A 375 -59.15 32.81 -0.68
CA GLY A 375 -59.97 33.61 -1.60
C GLY A 375 -59.14 34.51 -2.51
N PHE A 376 -59.76 35.06 -3.56
CA PHE A 376 -59.06 35.71 -4.68
C PHE A 376 -58.59 37.16 -4.40
N SER A 377 -58.55 37.59 -3.14
CA SER A 377 -58.16 38.97 -2.75
C SER A 377 -56.69 39.30 -3.05
N ASP A 378 -55.78 38.35 -2.86
CA ASP A 378 -54.32 38.53 -3.03
C ASP A 378 -53.85 38.57 -4.50
N ALA A 379 -54.77 38.54 -5.47
CA ALA A 379 -54.43 38.34 -6.89
C ALA A 379 -53.62 39.49 -7.52
N ILE A 380 -53.57 40.67 -6.88
CA ILE A 380 -52.93 41.90 -7.41
C ILE A 380 -52.03 42.61 -6.38
N ASP A 381 -51.58 41.94 -5.31
CA ASP A 381 -50.38 42.44 -4.60
C ASP A 381 -49.11 42.11 -5.40
N VAL A 382 -48.02 42.82 -5.10
CA VAL A 382 -46.70 42.57 -5.65
C VAL A 382 -46.26 41.19 -5.19
N ALA A 383 -45.69 40.40 -6.12
CA ALA A 383 -45.18 39.09 -5.74
C ALA A 383 -44.07 39.26 -4.70
N ASP A 384 -44.23 38.65 -3.52
CA ASP A 384 -43.19 38.65 -2.48
C ASP A 384 -41.85 38.17 -3.04
N GLU A 385 -41.87 37.20 -3.94
CA GLU A 385 -40.71 36.75 -4.74
C GLU A 385 -39.91 37.91 -5.36
N LEU A 386 -40.56 38.97 -5.87
CA LEU A 386 -39.88 40.12 -6.47
C LEU A 386 -39.29 41.05 -5.39
N ARG A 387 -39.99 41.24 -4.26
CA ARG A 387 -39.45 41.98 -3.11
C ARG A 387 -38.24 41.23 -2.52
N ASP A 388 -38.31 39.91 -2.39
CA ASP A 388 -37.22 39.02 -1.99
C ASP A 388 -36.02 39.09 -2.95
N TRP A 389 -36.23 39.05 -4.28
CA TRP A 389 -35.13 39.15 -5.26
C TRP A 389 -34.45 40.52 -5.20
N CYS A 390 -35.22 41.61 -5.09
CA CYS A 390 -34.66 42.95 -4.91
C CYS A 390 -33.93 43.10 -3.55
N ALA A 391 -34.42 42.45 -2.50
CA ALA A 391 -33.78 42.42 -1.18
C ALA A 391 -32.47 41.60 -1.18
N ASP A 392 -32.41 40.42 -1.81
CA ASP A 392 -31.17 39.65 -1.97
C ASP A 392 -30.14 40.37 -2.86
N MET A 393 -30.60 41.01 -3.95
CA MET A 393 -29.72 41.88 -4.75
C MET A 393 -29.14 43.03 -3.93
N CYS A 394 -29.92 43.65 -3.04
CA CYS A 394 -29.49 44.77 -2.20
C CYS A 394 -28.67 44.34 -0.97
N GLY A 395 -28.93 43.15 -0.42
CA GLY A 395 -28.25 42.62 0.77
C GLY A 395 -26.80 42.14 0.52
N ARG A 396 -26.36 42.11 -0.74
CA ARG A 396 -25.00 41.69 -1.13
C ARG A 396 -24.04 42.90 -1.08
N PRO A 397 -22.99 42.88 -0.24
CA PRO A 397 -22.25 44.08 0.14
C PRO A 397 -21.22 44.61 -0.87
N GLU A 398 -21.04 43.95 -2.03
CA GLU A 398 -20.04 44.33 -3.04
C GLU A 398 -20.70 44.59 -4.40
N ASN A 399 -20.49 45.78 -4.97
CA ASN A 399 -20.87 46.07 -6.35
C ASN A 399 -20.15 45.13 -7.34
N LEU A 400 -20.89 44.54 -8.29
CA LEU A 400 -20.35 43.67 -9.36
C LEU A 400 -19.17 44.32 -10.10
N GLU A 401 -19.25 45.62 -10.36
CA GLU A 401 -18.24 46.42 -11.07
C GLU A 401 -16.92 46.54 -10.27
N THR A 402 -17.00 46.52 -8.93
CA THR A 402 -15.83 46.41 -8.03
C THR A 402 -15.23 45.01 -8.08
N ARG A 403 -16.05 43.94 -8.08
CA ARG A 403 -15.57 42.56 -8.24
C ARG A 403 -14.81 42.37 -9.56
N PHE A 404 -15.37 42.81 -10.69
CA PHE A 404 -14.67 42.79 -12.00
C PHE A 404 -13.35 43.60 -12.00
N THR A 405 -13.23 44.62 -11.15
CA THR A 405 -12.00 45.41 -11.01
C THR A 405 -10.96 44.68 -10.14
N SER A 406 -11.40 44.00 -9.08
CA SER A 406 -10.55 43.12 -8.26
C SER A 406 -9.96 41.96 -9.08
N LEU A 407 -10.76 41.26 -9.89
CA LEU A 407 -10.28 40.17 -10.75
C LEU A 407 -9.19 40.65 -11.72
N LYS A 408 -9.36 41.84 -12.33
CA LYS A 408 -8.34 42.47 -13.20
C LYS A 408 -7.03 42.78 -12.44
N SER A 409 -7.11 43.09 -11.15
CA SER A 409 -5.95 43.32 -10.28
C SER A 409 -5.23 42.02 -9.94
N SER A 410 -5.94 40.97 -9.51
CA SER A 410 -5.35 39.66 -9.19
C SER A 410 -4.70 39.04 -10.43
N LYS A 411 -5.39 39.04 -11.58
CA LYS A 411 -4.85 38.66 -12.89
C LYS A 411 -3.53 39.37 -13.21
N ARG A 412 -3.44 40.67 -12.93
CA ARG A 412 -2.21 41.44 -13.17
C ARG A 412 -1.10 40.97 -12.23
N ASN A 413 -1.37 40.87 -10.93
CA ASN A 413 -0.41 40.41 -9.92
C ASN A 413 0.22 39.06 -10.32
N ILE A 414 -0.59 38.10 -10.73
CA ILE A 414 -0.11 36.77 -11.17
C ILE A 414 0.76 36.87 -12.43
N LYS A 415 0.41 37.71 -13.41
CA LYS A 415 1.25 37.92 -14.59
C LYS A 415 2.58 38.60 -14.25
N ASP A 416 2.53 39.63 -13.41
CA ASP A 416 3.71 40.37 -12.95
C ASP A 416 4.66 39.43 -12.15
N ILE A 417 4.13 38.45 -11.39
CA ILE A 417 4.89 37.35 -10.75
C ILE A 417 5.51 36.41 -11.79
N LEU A 418 4.71 35.83 -12.70
CA LEU A 418 5.22 34.85 -13.67
C LEU A 418 6.31 35.42 -14.60
N GLU A 419 6.20 36.71 -14.96
CA GLU A 419 7.26 37.42 -15.71
C GLU A 419 8.52 37.59 -14.86
N ALA A 420 8.39 37.91 -13.57
CA ALA A 420 9.52 38.00 -12.64
C ALA A 420 10.22 36.63 -12.45
N SER A 421 9.47 35.54 -12.25
CA SER A 421 10.03 34.19 -12.11
C SER A 421 10.78 33.77 -13.39
N SER A 422 10.20 33.97 -14.57
CA SER A 422 10.88 33.67 -15.85
C SER A 422 12.18 34.46 -15.98
N LYS A 423 12.14 35.76 -15.67
CA LYS A 423 13.29 36.66 -15.72
C LYS A 423 14.38 36.32 -14.69
N SER A 424 14.03 35.70 -13.56
CA SER A 424 14.98 35.17 -12.58
C SER A 424 15.74 33.96 -13.13
N LEU A 425 15.02 33.03 -13.78
CA LEU A 425 15.61 31.89 -14.49
C LEU A 425 16.52 32.32 -15.66
N ASP A 426 16.07 33.28 -16.48
CA ASP A 426 16.86 33.83 -17.59
C ASP A 426 18.18 34.45 -17.11
N GLN A 427 18.16 35.15 -15.96
CA GLN A 427 19.36 35.72 -15.36
C GLN A 427 20.34 34.67 -14.81
N GLU A 428 19.83 33.58 -14.22
CA GLU A 428 20.66 32.48 -13.74
C GLU A 428 21.31 31.72 -14.91
N GLU A 429 20.56 31.45 -15.97
CA GLU A 429 21.04 30.76 -17.17
C GLU A 429 22.14 31.60 -17.88
N ILE A 430 21.90 32.90 -18.06
CA ILE A 430 22.89 33.85 -18.60
C ILE A 430 24.12 33.97 -17.68
N PHE A 431 23.97 33.86 -16.36
CA PHE A 431 25.09 33.90 -15.42
C PHE A 431 25.92 32.61 -15.47
N CYS A 432 25.27 31.44 -15.45
CA CYS A 432 25.92 30.14 -15.57
C CYS A 432 26.74 30.05 -16.86
N GLU A 433 26.16 30.45 -18.00
CA GLU A 433 26.86 30.38 -19.28
C GLU A 433 28.02 31.40 -19.37
N LYS A 434 27.89 32.59 -18.78
CA LYS A 434 29.01 33.55 -18.67
C LYS A 434 30.16 33.03 -17.82
N MET A 435 29.88 32.32 -16.72
CA MET A 435 30.94 31.72 -15.90
C MET A 435 31.55 30.50 -16.59
N ARG A 436 30.75 29.67 -17.26
CA ARG A 436 31.23 28.57 -18.11
C ARG A 436 32.15 29.09 -19.22
N ALA A 437 31.76 30.12 -19.94
CA ALA A 437 32.58 30.74 -20.98
C ALA A 437 33.90 31.33 -20.45
N LYS A 438 33.94 31.78 -19.19
CA LYS A 438 35.11 32.40 -18.55
C LYS A 438 36.09 31.39 -17.93
N TYR A 439 35.59 30.28 -17.41
CA TYR A 439 36.38 29.30 -16.65
C TYR A 439 36.50 27.92 -17.33
N GLN A 440 35.72 27.68 -18.39
CA GLN A 440 35.76 26.49 -19.24
C GLN A 440 35.73 25.19 -18.43
N ASP A 441 36.73 24.32 -18.54
CA ASP A 441 36.81 23.01 -17.87
C ASP A 441 36.85 23.09 -16.34
N GLU A 442 37.22 24.25 -15.77
CA GLU A 442 37.16 24.49 -14.33
C GLU A 442 35.72 24.66 -13.81
N TRP A 443 34.77 25.03 -14.69
CA TRP A 443 33.36 25.24 -14.33
C TRP A 443 32.55 23.95 -14.44
N THR A 444 32.76 23.06 -13.48
CA THR A 444 32.14 21.72 -13.40
C THR A 444 30.62 21.72 -13.18
N GLN A 445 30.01 22.88 -12.93
CA GLN A 445 28.56 23.05 -12.77
C GLN A 445 27.79 22.57 -14.01
N GLN A 446 26.68 21.86 -13.81
CA GLN A 446 25.80 21.41 -14.90
C GLN A 446 25.07 22.60 -15.58
N PRO A 447 24.77 22.55 -16.90
CA PRO A 447 24.03 23.63 -17.59
C PRO A 447 22.59 23.80 -17.09
N SER A 448 22.19 25.04 -16.81
CA SER A 448 20.89 25.35 -16.21
C SER A 448 19.69 25.06 -17.11
N SER A 449 19.84 25.19 -18.44
CA SER A 449 18.75 25.02 -19.42
C SER A 449 18.03 23.66 -19.32
N ARG A 450 18.73 22.61 -18.91
CA ARG A 450 18.15 21.27 -18.68
C ARG A 450 17.44 21.15 -17.34
N LEU A 451 17.86 21.92 -16.33
CA LEU A 451 17.29 21.90 -14.97
C LEU A 451 16.06 22.81 -14.85
N THR A 452 16.02 23.91 -15.62
CA THR A 452 14.89 24.85 -15.64
C THR A 452 13.73 24.41 -16.52
N GLN A 453 13.87 23.31 -17.29
CA GLN A 453 12.89 22.87 -18.29
C GLN A 453 11.49 22.60 -17.70
N THR A 454 11.39 22.01 -16.50
CA THR A 454 10.11 21.80 -15.81
C THR A 454 9.49 23.12 -15.38
N LEU A 455 10.23 23.94 -14.64
CA LEU A 455 9.79 25.25 -14.14
C LEU A 455 9.32 26.17 -15.28
N ARG A 456 10.02 26.18 -16.43
CA ARG A 456 9.61 26.92 -17.63
C ARG A 456 8.34 26.35 -18.27
N GLY A 457 8.13 25.04 -18.19
CA GLY A 457 6.88 24.38 -18.57
C GLY A 457 5.71 24.78 -17.67
N ASP A 458 5.93 24.84 -16.36
CA ASP A 458 4.93 25.24 -15.36
C ASP A 458 4.52 26.71 -15.55
N ILE A 459 5.49 27.62 -15.73
CA ILE A 459 5.25 29.04 -16.07
C ILE A 459 4.37 29.16 -17.32
N LYS A 460 4.66 28.38 -18.37
CA LYS A 460 3.87 28.38 -19.62
C LYS A 460 2.45 27.85 -19.40
N SER A 461 2.30 26.75 -18.67
CA SER A 461 1.01 26.13 -18.36
C SER A 461 0.10 27.07 -17.56
N TYR A 462 0.64 27.76 -16.55
CA TYR A 462 -0.09 28.76 -15.78
C TYR A 462 -0.44 29.99 -16.64
N GLY A 463 0.45 30.41 -17.55
CA GLY A 463 0.14 31.44 -18.54
C GLY A 463 -1.06 31.11 -19.45
N GLU A 464 -1.11 29.87 -19.97
CA GLU A 464 -2.21 29.36 -20.82
C GLU A 464 -3.52 29.19 -20.04
N ALA A 465 -3.46 28.76 -18.77
CA ALA A 465 -4.60 28.70 -17.88
C ALA A 465 -5.19 30.10 -17.58
N ILE A 466 -4.34 31.10 -17.33
CA ILE A 466 -4.76 32.49 -17.13
C ILE A 466 -5.38 33.07 -18.41
N GLU A 467 -4.82 32.78 -19.59
CA GLU A 467 -5.42 33.23 -20.86
C GLU A 467 -6.80 32.61 -21.10
N THR A 468 -6.98 31.34 -20.75
CA THR A 468 -8.28 30.65 -20.81
C THR A 468 -9.29 31.26 -19.83
N ALA A 469 -8.89 31.52 -18.58
CA ALA A 469 -9.74 32.19 -17.59
C ALA A 469 -10.18 33.59 -18.06
N VAL A 470 -9.29 34.33 -18.71
CA VAL A 470 -9.60 35.66 -19.27
C VAL A 470 -10.64 35.62 -20.39
N GLN A 471 -10.71 34.53 -21.17
CA GLN A 471 -11.78 34.35 -22.14
C GLN A 471 -13.14 34.17 -21.43
N SER A 472 -13.17 33.45 -20.30
CA SER A 472 -14.37 33.31 -19.45
C SER A 472 -14.78 34.64 -18.80
N ASP A 473 -13.82 35.40 -18.23
CA ASP A 473 -14.07 36.73 -17.65
C ASP A 473 -14.70 37.68 -18.67
N ASN A 474 -14.22 37.66 -19.93
CA ASN A 474 -14.75 38.47 -21.02
C ASN A 474 -16.18 38.05 -21.42
N GLN A 475 -16.50 36.75 -21.35
CA GLN A 475 -17.87 36.27 -21.56
C GLN A 475 -18.80 36.72 -20.42
N LEU A 476 -18.39 36.58 -19.16
CA LEU A 476 -19.13 37.09 -17.99
C LEU A 476 -19.34 38.61 -18.06
N TRP A 477 -18.33 39.37 -18.46
CA TRP A 477 -18.44 40.82 -18.68
C TRP A 477 -19.42 41.17 -19.79
N THR A 478 -19.46 40.39 -20.88
CA THR A 478 -20.41 40.57 -21.98
C THR A 478 -21.85 40.30 -21.54
N GLN A 479 -22.08 39.24 -20.76
CA GLN A 479 -23.39 38.95 -20.18
C GLN A 479 -23.82 40.04 -19.19
N TYR A 480 -22.91 40.50 -18.31
CA TYR A 480 -23.17 41.63 -17.40
C TYR A 480 -23.54 42.90 -18.17
N LYS A 481 -22.89 43.19 -19.30
CA LYS A 481 -23.25 44.35 -20.14
C LYS A 481 -24.62 44.23 -20.80
N LEU A 482 -25.09 43.02 -21.12
CA LEU A 482 -26.42 42.78 -21.70
C LEU A 482 -27.55 43.04 -20.70
N VAL A 483 -27.40 42.58 -19.44
CA VAL A 483 -28.44 42.66 -18.40
C VAL A 483 -28.22 43.87 -17.45
N GLN A 484 -27.26 44.75 -17.77
CA GLN A 484 -26.79 45.81 -16.88
C GLN A 484 -27.86 46.85 -16.49
N SER A 485 -28.84 47.10 -17.36
CA SER A 485 -29.95 48.02 -17.08
C SER A 485 -30.92 47.40 -16.09
N ASP A 486 -31.44 46.22 -16.40
CA ASP A 486 -32.46 45.54 -15.59
C ASP A 486 -31.94 45.22 -14.18
N ILE A 487 -30.67 44.81 -14.05
CA ILE A 487 -30.03 44.59 -12.75
C ILE A 487 -29.88 45.90 -11.96
N LYS A 488 -29.47 47.01 -12.59
CA LYS A 488 -29.33 48.30 -11.89
C LYS A 488 -30.70 48.89 -11.53
N GLU A 489 -31.73 48.69 -12.35
CA GLU A 489 -33.12 49.03 -12.03
C GLU A 489 -33.64 48.23 -10.83
N MET A 490 -33.40 46.91 -10.77
CA MET A 490 -33.82 46.07 -9.63
C MET A 490 -33.05 46.35 -8.34
N ILE A 491 -31.75 46.67 -8.41
CA ILE A 491 -30.97 47.09 -7.22
C ILE A 491 -31.50 48.42 -6.67
N VAL A 492 -31.75 49.42 -7.54
CA VAL A 492 -32.33 50.70 -7.12
C VAL A 492 -33.77 50.54 -6.60
N ALA A 493 -34.53 49.57 -7.11
CA ALA A 493 -35.82 49.19 -6.55
C ALA A 493 -35.71 48.71 -5.10
N GLY A 494 -34.76 47.80 -4.82
CA GLY A 494 -34.52 47.25 -3.48
C GLY A 494 -33.98 48.29 -2.49
N GLN A 495 -33.12 49.20 -2.95
CA GLN A 495 -32.59 50.30 -2.12
C GLN A 495 -33.69 51.29 -1.70
N ASN A 496 -34.70 51.51 -2.55
CA ASN A 496 -35.83 52.40 -2.28
C ASN A 496 -37.11 51.60 -1.91
N ALA A 497 -36.96 50.43 -1.28
CA ALA A 497 -38.09 49.56 -0.94
C ALA A 497 -39.08 50.22 0.04
N GLU A 498 -38.61 51.08 0.96
CA GLU A 498 -39.46 51.80 1.91
C GLU A 498 -40.39 52.85 1.24
N ASP A 499 -40.00 53.39 0.08
CA ASP A 499 -40.82 54.30 -0.74
C ASP A 499 -41.81 53.56 -1.67
N GLY A 500 -41.91 52.23 -1.56
CA GLY A 500 -42.71 51.39 -2.47
C GLY A 500 -42.18 51.38 -3.90
N ALA A 501 -40.89 51.66 -4.13
CA ALA A 501 -40.32 51.74 -5.48
C ALA A 501 -40.34 50.40 -6.24
N VAL A 502 -40.24 49.27 -5.53
CA VAL A 502 -40.43 47.92 -6.09
C VAL A 502 -41.84 47.78 -6.70
N ASP A 503 -42.84 48.26 -5.97
CA ASP A 503 -44.24 48.21 -6.35
C ASP A 503 -44.51 49.14 -7.54
N GLN A 504 -43.93 50.35 -7.54
CA GLN A 504 -43.96 51.27 -8.67
C GLN A 504 -43.31 50.68 -9.94
N LEU A 505 -42.22 49.91 -9.82
CA LEU A 505 -41.56 49.24 -10.94
C LEU A 505 -42.35 48.03 -11.44
N TRP A 506 -42.95 47.25 -10.54
CA TRP A 506 -43.92 46.20 -10.87
C TRP A 506 -45.11 46.78 -11.65
N HIS A 507 -45.77 47.81 -11.12
CA HIS A 507 -46.87 48.48 -11.80
C HIS A 507 -46.42 49.17 -13.10
N SER A 508 -45.23 49.75 -13.20
CA SER A 508 -44.70 50.37 -14.44
C SER A 508 -44.46 49.35 -15.56
N ARG A 509 -44.00 48.13 -15.24
CA ARG A 509 -43.85 47.03 -16.23
C ARG A 509 -45.15 46.23 -16.47
N ALA A 510 -46.11 46.25 -15.55
CA ALA A 510 -47.41 45.56 -15.69
C ALA A 510 -48.51 46.42 -16.38
N SER A 511 -48.67 47.68 -15.97
CA SER A 511 -49.72 48.59 -16.48
C SER A 511 -49.55 48.97 -17.95
N LYS A 512 -48.31 48.98 -18.47
CA LYS A 512 -48.01 49.18 -19.90
C LYS A 512 -48.54 48.05 -20.83
N ALA A 513 -49.34 47.12 -20.30
CA ALA A 513 -49.90 45.99 -21.02
C ALA A 513 -51.43 45.78 -20.84
N SER A 514 -52.18 46.66 -20.16
CA SER A 514 -53.65 46.74 -20.27
C SER A 514 -54.23 48.02 -19.63
N PRO A 515 -55.25 48.70 -20.22
CA PRO A 515 -55.86 49.91 -19.64
C PRO A 515 -57.10 49.67 -18.77
N ASP A 516 -57.78 48.51 -18.88
CA ASP A 516 -59.10 48.29 -18.26
C ASP A 516 -59.01 47.65 -16.85
N GLN A 517 -58.90 48.49 -15.82
CA GLN A 517 -58.98 48.05 -14.41
C GLN A 517 -59.68 49.07 -13.50
N ALA A 518 -60.89 49.51 -13.88
CA ALA A 518 -61.65 50.53 -13.14
C ALA A 518 -62.83 49.99 -12.29
N ASN A 519 -63.24 48.72 -12.45
CA ASN A 519 -64.50 48.24 -11.87
C ASN A 519 -64.45 46.79 -11.33
N ALA A 520 -63.54 46.54 -10.39
CA ALA A 520 -63.38 45.25 -9.69
C ALA A 520 -63.29 45.40 -8.15
N ARG A 521 -63.91 46.45 -7.59
CA ARG A 521 -64.02 46.70 -6.14
C ARG A 521 -65.46 46.58 -5.68
N ASN A 522 -65.95 45.35 -5.58
CA ASN A 522 -67.03 45.01 -4.65
C ASN A 522 -66.86 43.57 -4.17
N GLY A 523 -67.31 43.27 -2.95
CA GLY A 523 -66.99 42.01 -2.27
C GLY A 523 -67.58 40.78 -2.96
N GLY A 524 -66.74 39.76 -3.19
CA GLY A 524 -67.19 38.39 -3.43
C GLY A 524 -67.15 37.61 -2.12
N GLU A 525 -68.23 36.91 -1.79
CA GLU A 525 -68.35 36.10 -0.58
C GLU A 525 -67.33 34.96 -0.58
N SER A 526 -66.83 34.59 0.60
CA SER A 526 -65.87 33.49 0.72
C SER A 526 -66.54 32.14 0.48
N LEU A 527 -65.82 31.20 -0.16
CA LEU A 527 -66.33 29.85 -0.48
C LEU A 527 -66.57 28.95 0.76
N LEU A 528 -66.52 29.53 1.96
CA LEU A 528 -66.63 28.85 3.26
C LEU A 528 -68.05 28.85 3.85
N ASP A 529 -68.97 29.71 3.35
CA ASP A 529 -70.30 29.96 3.96
C ASP A 529 -71.47 29.22 3.26
N VAL A 530 -71.20 28.23 2.40
CA VAL A 530 -72.26 27.41 1.76
C VAL A 530 -72.44 26.09 2.53
N ASP A 531 -73.41 26.09 3.44
CA ASP A 531 -73.79 25.00 4.35
C ASP A 531 -74.29 23.73 3.62
N ASP A 532 -74.34 22.61 4.35
CA ASP A 532 -74.22 21.25 3.83
C ASP A 532 -75.45 20.65 3.12
N GLY A 533 -75.16 19.72 2.19
CA GLY A 533 -76.15 18.91 1.48
C GLY A 533 -75.57 17.59 0.96
N GLU A 534 -75.97 16.47 1.58
CA GLU A 534 -75.73 15.06 1.19
C GLU A 534 -74.26 14.59 1.00
N GLY A 535 -73.67 14.09 2.09
CA GLY A 535 -72.95 12.80 2.10
C GLY A 535 -71.56 12.69 1.46
N GLY A 536 -71.05 13.75 0.82
CA GLY A 536 -69.65 13.81 0.36
C GLY A 536 -68.67 14.22 1.48
N PRO A 537 -67.38 13.81 1.43
CA PRO A 537 -66.36 14.37 2.30
C PRO A 537 -66.17 15.86 2.00
N THR A 538 -66.06 16.69 3.03
CA THR A 538 -66.05 18.15 2.88
C THR A 538 -64.88 18.65 2.03
N VAL A 539 -65.03 19.79 1.36
CA VAL A 539 -63.94 20.42 0.59
C VAL A 539 -62.71 20.68 1.48
N MET A 540 -62.95 20.99 2.75
CA MET A 540 -61.92 21.16 3.78
C MET A 540 -61.12 19.86 4.05
N GLU A 541 -61.79 18.72 4.22
CA GLU A 541 -61.14 17.42 4.38
C GLU A 541 -60.39 16.96 3.12
N GLN A 542 -60.95 17.25 1.93
CA GLN A 542 -60.28 16.96 0.66
C GLN A 542 -58.98 17.77 0.51
N ILE A 543 -59.02 19.07 0.81
CA ILE A 543 -57.83 19.94 0.88
C ILE A 543 -56.82 19.40 1.90
N GLN A 544 -57.28 19.02 3.11
CA GLN A 544 -56.39 18.52 4.14
C GLN A 544 -55.71 17.18 3.75
N ARG A 545 -56.42 16.32 3.02
CA ARG A 545 -55.87 15.06 2.47
C ARG A 545 -54.76 15.31 1.45
N VAL A 546 -54.93 16.31 0.57
CA VAL A 546 -53.88 16.70 -0.41
C VAL A 546 -52.69 17.36 0.32
N GLU A 547 -52.94 18.24 1.30
CA GLU A 547 -51.88 18.79 2.16
C GLU A 547 -51.06 17.68 2.85
N ASP A 548 -51.69 16.65 3.39
CA ASP A 548 -51.02 15.58 4.14
C ASP A 548 -50.22 14.63 3.23
N LEU A 549 -50.68 14.42 1.99
CA LEU A 549 -49.89 13.75 0.96
C LEU A 549 -48.65 14.60 0.58
N LEU A 550 -48.79 15.93 0.45
CA LEU A 550 -47.65 16.83 0.24
C LEU A 550 -46.67 16.84 1.42
N LYS A 551 -47.14 16.78 2.67
CA LYS A 551 -46.29 16.66 3.87
C LYS A 551 -45.48 15.35 3.85
N LYS A 552 -46.12 14.23 3.52
CA LYS A 552 -45.47 12.90 3.37
C LYS A 552 -44.45 12.89 2.23
N LEU A 553 -44.79 13.46 1.07
CA LEU A 553 -43.92 13.58 -0.10
C LEU A 553 -42.64 14.38 0.24
N ASN A 554 -42.77 15.50 0.94
CA ASN A 554 -41.63 16.31 1.40
C ASN A 554 -40.84 15.67 2.55
N LEU A 555 -41.38 14.65 3.24
CA LEU A 555 -40.62 13.82 4.17
C LEU A 555 -39.78 12.79 3.40
N ILE A 556 -40.34 12.10 2.40
CA ILE A 556 -39.61 11.17 1.52
C ILE A 556 -38.48 11.89 0.75
N LYS A 557 -38.72 13.11 0.26
CA LYS A 557 -37.66 13.94 -0.35
C LYS A 557 -36.47 14.16 0.60
N ARG A 558 -36.74 14.44 1.88
CA ARG A 558 -35.72 14.64 2.91
C ARG A 558 -35.02 13.34 3.31
N GLU A 559 -35.75 12.23 3.45
CA GLU A 559 -35.13 10.90 3.67
C GLU A 559 -34.17 10.56 2.51
N ARG A 560 -34.60 10.72 1.25
CA ARG A 560 -33.78 10.43 0.08
C ARG A 560 -32.53 11.32 0.00
N ALA A 561 -32.67 12.61 0.31
CA ALA A 561 -31.53 13.54 0.38
C ALA A 561 -30.53 13.16 1.49
N GLN A 562 -31.01 12.77 2.67
CA GLN A 562 -30.15 12.32 3.77
C GLN A 562 -29.42 11.01 3.39
N VAL A 563 -30.14 10.00 2.90
CA VAL A 563 -29.52 8.70 2.54
C VAL A 563 -28.53 8.85 1.37
N LEU A 564 -28.74 9.78 0.44
CA LEU A 564 -27.76 10.09 -0.60
C LEU A 564 -26.51 10.79 -0.01
N LYS A 565 -26.67 11.62 1.02
CA LYS A 565 -25.54 12.20 1.75
C LYS A 565 -24.79 11.10 2.51
N ASP A 566 -25.48 10.28 3.30
CA ASP A 566 -24.89 9.18 4.06
C ASP A 566 -24.08 8.24 3.14
N LEU A 567 -24.62 7.91 1.95
CA LEU A 567 -23.91 7.15 0.92
C LEU A 567 -22.64 7.87 0.43
N LYS A 568 -22.71 9.17 0.13
CA LYS A 568 -21.54 9.96 -0.31
C LYS A 568 -20.47 10.04 0.76
N ASP A 569 -20.85 10.27 2.01
CA ASP A 569 -19.93 10.37 3.14
C ASP A 569 -19.23 9.02 3.40
N ILE A 570 -19.94 7.88 3.32
CA ILE A 570 -19.32 6.54 3.48
C ILE A 570 -18.43 6.18 2.28
N VAL A 571 -18.87 6.44 1.04
CA VAL A 571 -18.07 6.16 -0.17
C VAL A 571 -16.78 7.00 -0.22
N HIS A 572 -16.81 8.23 0.30
CA HIS A 572 -15.63 9.09 0.36
C HIS A 572 -14.58 8.62 1.39
N ASN A 573 -15.02 8.04 2.52
CA ASN A 573 -14.13 7.54 3.57
C ASN A 573 -13.61 6.10 3.33
N ASP A 574 -13.93 5.49 2.19
CA ASP A 574 -13.63 4.07 1.90
C ASP A 574 -12.28 3.87 1.19
N ASP A 575 -11.23 3.52 1.95
CA ASP A 575 -9.90 3.17 1.44
C ASP A 575 -9.66 1.64 1.42
N ILE A 576 -9.51 1.08 0.22
CA ILE A 576 -9.17 -0.34 0.01
C ILE A 576 -7.67 -0.60 -0.22
N SER A 577 -6.80 0.41 -0.14
CA SER A 577 -5.38 0.32 -0.49
C SER A 577 -4.66 -0.82 0.24
N ASN A 578 -4.97 -1.03 1.53
CA ASN A 578 -4.39 -2.14 2.31
C ASN A 578 -4.85 -3.52 1.80
N VAL A 579 -6.11 -3.65 1.37
CA VAL A 579 -6.65 -4.90 0.79
C VAL A 579 -5.99 -5.20 -0.56
N LEU A 580 -5.75 -4.17 -1.37
CA LEU A 580 -5.04 -4.28 -2.65
C LEU A 580 -3.56 -4.62 -2.47
N ILE A 581 -2.86 -4.02 -1.50
CA ILE A 581 -1.45 -4.34 -1.18
C ILE A 581 -1.29 -5.81 -0.80
N LEU A 582 -2.15 -6.31 0.11
CA LEU A 582 -2.10 -7.70 0.56
C LEU A 582 -2.41 -8.69 -0.59
N ASN A 583 -3.37 -8.37 -1.44
CA ASN A 583 -3.80 -9.25 -2.53
C ASN A 583 -3.01 -9.08 -3.84
N LYS A 584 -1.99 -8.21 -3.91
CA LYS A 584 -1.23 -7.86 -5.12
C LYS A 584 -0.84 -9.04 -6.03
N LYS A 585 -0.52 -10.20 -5.47
CA LYS A 585 -0.14 -11.43 -6.21
C LYS A 585 -1.34 -12.21 -6.80
N ALA A 586 -2.56 -11.98 -6.33
CA ALA A 586 -3.81 -12.53 -6.87
C ALA A 586 -4.61 -11.50 -7.71
N VAL A 587 -4.46 -10.21 -7.38
CA VAL A 587 -5.08 -9.03 -8.00
C VAL A 587 -4.99 -9.06 -9.53
N GLN A 588 -3.82 -9.36 -10.11
CA GLN A 588 -3.55 -9.32 -11.57
C GLN A 588 -4.54 -10.09 -12.48
N ASN A 589 -5.38 -10.99 -11.95
CA ASN A 589 -6.45 -11.65 -12.72
C ASN A 589 -7.86 -11.54 -12.08
N HIS A 590 -8.01 -10.91 -10.92
CA HIS A 590 -9.23 -10.93 -10.10
C HIS A 590 -9.69 -9.57 -9.55
N GLU A 591 -9.09 -8.45 -9.98
CA GLU A 591 -9.42 -7.09 -9.50
C GLU A 591 -10.94 -6.83 -9.44
N ASN A 592 -11.63 -7.09 -10.55
CA ASN A 592 -13.08 -6.87 -10.66
C ASN A 592 -13.93 -7.68 -9.66
N ALA A 593 -13.48 -8.88 -9.28
CA ALA A 593 -14.18 -9.71 -8.29
C ALA A 593 -13.98 -9.15 -6.87
N LEU A 594 -12.77 -8.67 -6.56
CA LEU A 594 -12.48 -7.97 -5.31
C LEU A 594 -13.26 -6.65 -5.21
N PHE A 595 -13.28 -5.86 -6.29
CA PHE A 595 -14.06 -4.62 -6.37
C PHE A 595 -15.56 -4.88 -6.18
N GLN A 596 -16.15 -5.90 -6.80
CA GLN A 596 -17.57 -6.20 -6.60
C GLN A 596 -17.89 -6.64 -5.17
N ASN A 597 -17.03 -7.45 -4.53
CA ASN A 597 -17.20 -7.85 -3.14
C ASN A 597 -17.14 -6.63 -2.20
N GLU A 598 -16.16 -5.74 -2.39
CA GLU A 598 -16.08 -4.49 -1.63
C GLU A 598 -17.28 -3.57 -1.91
N LEU A 599 -17.77 -3.47 -3.15
CA LEU A 599 -18.95 -2.68 -3.49
C LEU A 599 -20.26 -3.22 -2.86
N GLU A 600 -20.32 -4.47 -2.42
CA GLU A 600 -21.51 -5.04 -1.77
C GLU A 600 -21.88 -4.30 -0.47
N LYS A 601 -20.90 -3.70 0.24
CA LYS A 601 -21.17 -2.92 1.47
C LYS A 601 -22.06 -1.69 1.24
N PHE A 602 -22.16 -1.19 0.02
CA PHE A 602 -23.03 -0.06 -0.34
C PHE A 602 -24.47 -0.48 -0.71
N ARG A 603 -24.72 -1.77 -0.97
CA ARG A 603 -26.05 -2.31 -1.34
C ARG A 603 -27.19 -1.88 -0.41
N PRO A 604 -27.04 -1.84 0.94
CA PRO A 604 -28.13 -1.44 1.82
C PRO A 604 -28.60 0.00 1.58
N HIS A 605 -27.69 0.90 1.20
CA HIS A 605 -28.00 2.31 0.92
C HIS A 605 -28.68 2.46 -0.44
N GLN A 606 -28.20 1.76 -1.48
CA GLN A 606 -28.88 1.69 -2.79
C GLN A 606 -30.32 1.16 -2.64
N ASN A 607 -30.50 0.07 -1.88
CA ASN A 607 -31.82 -0.50 -1.61
C ASN A 607 -32.75 0.49 -0.88
N ARG A 608 -32.23 1.29 0.06
CA ARG A 608 -33.02 2.32 0.75
C ARG A 608 -33.40 3.49 -0.17
N LEU A 609 -32.50 3.94 -1.05
CA LEU A 609 -32.81 4.95 -2.08
C LEU A 609 -33.90 4.45 -3.05
N LEU A 610 -33.78 3.20 -3.53
CA LEU A 610 -34.76 2.57 -4.40
C LEU A 610 -36.14 2.45 -3.72
N GLN A 611 -36.19 2.04 -2.45
CA GLN A 611 -37.43 2.04 -1.66
C GLN A 611 -38.02 3.45 -1.48
N ALA A 612 -37.21 4.48 -1.25
CA ALA A 612 -37.67 5.86 -1.14
C ALA A 612 -38.28 6.36 -2.46
N THR A 613 -37.68 6.04 -3.61
CA THR A 613 -38.23 6.38 -4.92
C THR A 613 -39.54 5.63 -5.22
N HIS A 614 -39.65 4.33 -4.92
CA HIS A 614 -40.94 3.63 -5.06
C HIS A 614 -42.04 4.20 -4.15
N LYS A 615 -41.71 4.58 -2.91
CA LYS A 615 -42.64 5.30 -2.00
C LYS A 615 -43.08 6.64 -2.60
N GLN A 616 -42.18 7.38 -3.25
CA GLN A 616 -42.53 8.62 -3.95
C GLN A 616 -43.53 8.34 -5.09
N SER A 617 -43.25 7.38 -5.98
CA SER A 617 -44.13 7.08 -7.12
C SER A 617 -45.55 6.68 -6.69
N ALA A 618 -45.68 5.95 -5.58
CA ALA A 618 -46.98 5.64 -4.96
C ALA A 618 -47.68 6.91 -4.45
N LEU A 619 -47.03 7.71 -3.60
CA LEU A 619 -47.60 8.95 -3.06
C LEU A 619 -47.96 9.96 -4.14
N MET A 620 -47.21 10.02 -5.24
CA MET A 620 -47.52 10.88 -6.40
C MET A 620 -48.77 10.42 -7.14
N LYS A 621 -49.01 9.12 -7.26
CA LYS A 621 -50.25 8.58 -7.84
C LYS A 621 -51.45 8.91 -6.96
N ASP A 622 -51.32 8.72 -5.65
CA ASP A 622 -52.37 9.04 -4.68
C ASP A 622 -52.69 10.54 -4.63
N LEU A 623 -51.66 11.39 -4.71
CA LEU A 623 -51.79 12.85 -4.82
C LEU A 623 -52.52 13.28 -6.09
N THR A 624 -52.16 12.67 -7.23
CA THR A 624 -52.78 12.96 -8.53
C THR A 624 -54.26 12.55 -8.55
N ALA A 625 -54.61 11.43 -7.90
CA ALA A 625 -56.00 11.02 -7.73
C ALA A 625 -56.77 12.01 -6.84
N ALA A 626 -56.31 12.25 -5.61
CA ALA A 626 -56.99 13.13 -4.65
C ALA A 626 -57.16 14.57 -5.16
N TYR A 627 -56.21 15.08 -5.95
CA TYR A 627 -56.32 16.39 -6.59
C TYR A 627 -57.20 16.38 -7.86
N GLY A 628 -57.24 15.25 -8.58
CA GLY A 628 -58.17 15.02 -9.69
C GLY A 628 -59.63 14.95 -9.24
N ASP A 629 -59.89 14.43 -8.05
CA ASP A 629 -61.21 14.47 -7.40
C ASP A 629 -61.59 15.90 -7.02
N LEU A 630 -60.68 16.64 -6.36
CA LEU A 630 -60.88 18.05 -5.99
C LEU A 630 -61.16 18.95 -7.21
N LEU A 631 -60.48 18.72 -8.34
CA LEU A 631 -60.69 19.44 -9.60
C LEU A 631 -62.03 19.14 -10.31
N GLN A 632 -62.79 18.14 -9.86
CA GLN A 632 -64.11 17.81 -10.42
C GLN A 632 -65.27 18.54 -9.73
N ASP A 633 -65.05 19.20 -8.58
CA ASP A 633 -66.08 20.06 -7.98
C ASP A 633 -66.40 21.24 -8.92
N LYS A 634 -67.69 21.38 -9.23
CA LYS A 634 -68.23 22.43 -10.12
C LYS A 634 -67.91 23.84 -9.62
N ARG A 635 -67.78 24.03 -8.30
CA ARG A 635 -67.45 25.31 -7.65
C ARG A 635 -66.05 25.81 -8.02
N ILE A 636 -65.08 24.90 -8.11
CA ILE A 636 -63.67 25.24 -8.37
C ILE A 636 -63.41 25.55 -9.86
N ARG A 637 -64.10 24.86 -10.77
CA ARG A 637 -63.94 25.02 -12.22
C ARG A 637 -64.24 26.42 -12.75
N ALA A 638 -65.21 27.13 -12.16
CA ALA A 638 -65.63 28.44 -12.66
C ALA A 638 -64.54 29.50 -12.49
N GLU A 639 -64.00 29.63 -11.27
CA GLU A 639 -62.97 30.63 -10.94
C GLU A 639 -61.60 30.31 -11.55
N GLN A 640 -61.28 29.02 -11.74
CA GLN A 640 -60.05 28.57 -12.39
C GLN A 640 -59.83 29.24 -13.77
N SER A 641 -60.90 29.41 -14.56
CA SER A 641 -60.81 29.95 -15.92
C SER A 641 -60.47 31.46 -15.97
N LYS A 642 -61.06 32.25 -15.06
CA LYS A 642 -60.75 33.69 -14.90
C LYS A 642 -59.32 33.88 -14.39
N TYR A 643 -58.93 33.08 -13.40
CA TYR A 643 -57.61 33.13 -12.80
C TYR A 643 -56.49 32.80 -13.80
N GLU A 644 -56.69 31.82 -14.69
CA GLU A 644 -55.70 31.50 -15.72
C GLU A 644 -55.34 32.69 -16.61
N ALA A 645 -56.32 33.50 -17.02
CA ALA A 645 -56.07 34.66 -17.89
C ALA A 645 -55.17 35.71 -17.20
N LEU A 646 -55.52 36.11 -15.97
CA LEU A 646 -54.74 37.06 -15.17
C LEU A 646 -53.34 36.51 -14.83
N SER A 647 -53.27 35.23 -14.42
CA SER A 647 -52.04 34.56 -14.03
C SER A 647 -51.04 34.47 -15.19
N ARG A 648 -51.50 34.17 -16.42
CA ARG A 648 -50.62 34.14 -17.62
C ARG A 648 -49.93 35.49 -17.86
N GLN A 649 -50.64 36.60 -17.68
CA GLN A 649 -50.04 37.94 -17.81
C GLN A 649 -49.06 38.26 -16.67
N ARG A 650 -49.45 37.98 -15.42
CA ARG A 650 -48.58 38.14 -14.23
C ARG A 650 -47.26 37.38 -14.40
N ASN A 651 -47.35 36.11 -14.80
CA ASN A 651 -46.20 35.20 -14.93
C ASN A 651 -45.30 35.57 -16.11
N SER A 652 -45.82 36.20 -17.17
CA SER A 652 -45.01 36.72 -18.29
C SER A 652 -44.10 37.87 -17.85
N THR A 653 -44.62 38.82 -17.07
CA THR A 653 -43.82 39.92 -16.49
C THR A 653 -42.86 39.40 -15.42
N LEU A 654 -43.32 38.53 -14.52
CA LEU A 654 -42.47 37.90 -13.49
C LEU A 654 -41.35 37.06 -14.12
N SER A 655 -41.59 36.37 -15.25
CA SER A 655 -40.56 35.61 -15.97
C SER A 655 -39.41 36.49 -16.50
N LYS A 656 -39.68 37.75 -16.86
CA LYS A 656 -38.63 38.69 -17.29
C LYS A 656 -37.74 39.09 -16.11
N PHE A 657 -38.34 39.49 -14.99
CA PHE A 657 -37.59 39.78 -13.76
C PHE A 657 -36.83 38.54 -13.23
N LYS A 658 -37.46 37.35 -13.28
CA LYS A 658 -36.81 36.08 -12.89
C LYS A 658 -35.62 35.74 -13.79
N LYS A 659 -35.66 36.07 -15.08
CA LYS A 659 -34.50 35.93 -15.99
C LYS A 659 -33.39 36.93 -15.66
N ALA A 660 -33.72 38.17 -15.32
CA ALA A 660 -32.73 39.16 -14.88
C ALA A 660 -32.07 38.77 -13.54
N TYR A 661 -32.85 38.28 -12.58
CA TYR A 661 -32.35 37.75 -11.30
C TYR A 661 -31.54 36.47 -11.47
N GLN A 662 -31.97 35.52 -12.31
CA GLN A 662 -31.16 34.34 -12.62
C GLN A 662 -29.85 34.72 -13.30
N ALA A 663 -29.85 35.64 -14.26
CA ALA A 663 -28.62 36.14 -14.87
C ALA A 663 -27.71 36.85 -13.86
N PHE A 664 -28.27 37.60 -12.91
CA PHE A 664 -27.52 38.18 -11.79
C PHE A 664 -26.88 37.09 -10.91
N LEU A 665 -27.61 36.04 -10.54
CA LEU A 665 -27.09 34.91 -9.77
C LEU A 665 -25.99 34.15 -10.53
N ASP A 666 -26.22 33.83 -11.81
CA ASP A 666 -25.27 33.14 -12.69
C ASP A 666 -23.96 33.95 -12.83
N ILE A 667 -24.06 35.28 -12.98
CA ILE A 667 -22.90 36.20 -13.02
C ILE A 667 -22.24 36.29 -11.64
N TRP A 668 -23.00 36.36 -10.54
CA TRP A 668 -22.44 36.42 -9.19
C TRP A 668 -21.66 35.15 -8.84
N GLU A 669 -22.24 33.97 -9.12
CA GLU A 669 -21.61 32.67 -8.90
C GLU A 669 -20.38 32.49 -9.82
N GLY A 670 -20.47 32.92 -11.08
CA GLY A 670 -19.34 32.95 -12.01
C GLY A 670 -18.20 33.85 -11.51
N LEU A 671 -18.51 35.03 -10.98
CA LEU A 671 -17.54 35.95 -10.38
C LEU A 671 -16.92 35.41 -9.08
N ASP A 672 -17.68 34.69 -8.26
CA ASP A 672 -17.16 34.10 -7.02
C ASP A 672 -16.23 32.92 -7.33
N LYS A 673 -16.60 32.06 -8.29
CA LYS A 673 -15.73 31.01 -8.84
C LYS A 673 -14.47 31.59 -9.49
N ALA A 674 -14.57 32.69 -10.23
CA ALA A 674 -13.40 33.39 -10.75
C ALA A 674 -12.51 33.96 -9.63
N ARG A 675 -13.10 34.52 -8.57
CA ARG A 675 -12.35 35.02 -7.39
C ARG A 675 -11.62 33.89 -6.66
N GLN A 676 -12.26 32.73 -6.49
CA GLN A 676 -11.64 31.53 -5.93
C GLN A 676 -10.47 31.05 -6.81
N PHE A 677 -10.70 30.85 -8.11
CA PHE A 677 -9.65 30.48 -9.07
C PHE A 677 -8.45 31.44 -9.08
N TYR A 678 -8.67 32.76 -9.10
CA TYR A 678 -7.57 33.73 -9.11
C TYR A 678 -6.85 33.82 -7.76
N ASN A 679 -7.48 33.50 -6.63
CA ASN A 679 -6.80 33.36 -5.35
C ASN A 679 -5.90 32.12 -5.36
N GLU A 680 -6.45 30.95 -5.70
CA GLU A 680 -5.71 29.68 -5.83
C GLU A 680 -4.53 29.80 -6.80
N MET A 681 -4.74 30.42 -7.97
CA MET A 681 -3.71 30.69 -8.96
C MET A 681 -2.66 31.72 -8.48
N THR A 682 -3.00 32.61 -7.53
CA THR A 682 -2.00 33.48 -6.88
C THR A 682 -1.14 32.68 -5.92
N GLU A 683 -1.73 31.78 -5.11
CA GLU A 683 -0.99 30.92 -4.19
C GLU A 683 -0.06 29.95 -4.92
N THR A 684 -0.49 29.35 -6.04
CA THR A 684 0.37 28.48 -6.87
C THR A 684 1.46 29.25 -7.60
N ALA A 685 1.18 30.46 -8.10
CA ALA A 685 2.21 31.32 -8.71
C ALA A 685 3.25 31.79 -7.70
N GLU A 686 2.84 32.21 -6.50
CA GLU A 686 3.76 32.52 -5.40
C GLU A 686 4.59 31.31 -4.96
N SER A 687 4.00 30.10 -4.95
CA SER A 687 4.74 28.87 -4.63
C SER A 687 5.76 28.52 -5.72
N LEU A 688 5.42 28.72 -6.99
CA LEU A 688 6.35 28.57 -8.12
C LEU A 688 7.49 29.59 -8.04
N ASP A 689 7.19 30.85 -7.73
CA ASP A 689 8.21 31.90 -7.57
C ASP A 689 9.18 31.57 -6.42
N LYS A 690 8.66 31.15 -5.26
CA LYS A 690 9.48 30.66 -4.12
C LYS A 690 10.35 29.45 -4.48
N ASN A 691 9.86 28.54 -5.34
CA ASN A 691 10.65 27.42 -5.86
C ASN A 691 11.74 27.88 -6.85
N VAL A 692 11.42 28.83 -7.74
CA VAL A 692 12.38 29.46 -8.67
C VAL A 692 13.48 30.19 -7.91
N ASP A 693 13.14 30.99 -6.92
CA ASP A 693 14.11 31.73 -6.10
C ASP A 693 14.97 30.78 -5.25
N THR A 694 14.39 29.69 -4.72
CA THR A 694 15.15 28.65 -4.02
C THR A 694 16.14 27.95 -4.97
N PHE A 695 15.72 27.62 -6.19
CA PHE A 695 16.60 27.07 -7.22
C PHE A 695 17.73 28.05 -7.56
N VAL A 696 17.40 29.30 -7.92
CA VAL A 696 18.38 30.32 -8.32
C VAL A 696 19.36 30.65 -7.20
N ASN A 697 18.92 30.70 -5.94
CA ASN A 697 19.81 30.93 -4.80
C ASN A 697 20.74 29.74 -4.52
N ASN A 698 20.23 28.50 -4.59
CA ASN A 698 21.07 27.30 -4.48
C ASN A 698 22.14 27.27 -5.59
N ARG A 699 21.75 27.55 -6.84
CA ARG A 699 22.65 27.62 -8.00
C ARG A 699 23.71 28.72 -7.91
N ARG A 700 23.33 29.90 -7.39
CA ARG A 700 24.27 30.99 -7.08
C ARG A 700 25.24 30.58 -5.97
N SER A 701 24.81 29.82 -4.97
CA SER A 701 25.68 29.33 -3.90
C SER A 701 26.68 28.27 -4.38
N GLU A 702 26.23 27.33 -5.22
CA GLU A 702 27.07 26.33 -5.91
C GLU A 702 28.15 27.03 -6.75
N GLY A 703 27.75 27.99 -7.60
CA GLY A 703 28.68 28.77 -8.41
C GLY A 703 29.65 29.62 -7.58
N ALA A 704 29.21 30.18 -6.45
CA ALA A 704 30.08 30.93 -5.54
C ALA A 704 31.12 30.02 -4.85
N MET A 705 30.75 28.79 -4.47
CA MET A 705 31.67 27.80 -3.91
C MET A 705 32.71 27.33 -4.95
N LEU A 706 32.28 27.06 -6.19
CA LEU A 706 33.19 26.73 -7.29
C LEU A 706 34.15 27.89 -7.59
N LEU A 707 33.66 29.13 -7.67
CA LEU A 707 34.49 30.32 -7.86
C LEU A 707 35.50 30.52 -6.71
N ALA A 708 35.10 30.23 -5.47
CA ALA A 708 36.00 30.25 -4.31
C ALA A 708 37.08 29.16 -4.40
N GLN A 709 36.74 27.94 -4.83
CA GLN A 709 37.70 26.87 -5.05
C GLN A 709 38.71 27.23 -6.16
N ILE A 710 38.22 27.65 -7.33
CA ILE A 710 39.06 28.08 -8.47
C ILE A 710 40.00 29.22 -8.07
N SER A 711 39.53 30.20 -7.29
CA SER A 711 40.38 31.30 -6.82
C SER A 711 41.44 30.85 -5.82
N LYS A 712 41.12 29.89 -4.94
CA LYS A 712 42.07 29.27 -3.99
C LYS A 712 43.13 28.42 -4.69
N GLU A 713 42.74 27.63 -5.68
CA GLU A 713 43.67 26.79 -6.45
C GLU A 713 44.65 27.68 -7.24
N LYS A 714 44.14 28.70 -7.97
CA LYS A 714 44.97 29.68 -8.68
C LYS A 714 45.85 30.52 -7.74
N GLY A 715 45.36 30.87 -6.56
CA GLY A 715 46.17 31.49 -5.51
C GLY A 715 47.31 30.59 -5.05
N SER A 716 47.03 29.30 -4.82
CA SER A 716 48.03 28.32 -4.38
C SER A 716 49.09 28.03 -5.44
N ASP A 717 48.72 27.97 -6.73
CA ASP A 717 49.72 27.80 -7.79
C ASP A 717 50.51 29.08 -8.07
N ALA A 718 49.93 30.27 -7.89
CA ALA A 718 50.69 31.53 -7.91
C ALA A 718 51.73 31.58 -6.77
N GLU A 719 51.35 31.22 -5.54
CA GLU A 719 52.26 31.13 -4.39
C GLU A 719 53.34 30.04 -4.63
N ARG A 720 52.98 28.90 -5.21
CA ARG A 720 53.90 27.81 -5.55
C ARG A 720 54.87 28.18 -6.68
N GLN A 721 54.44 28.97 -7.66
CA GLN A 721 55.30 29.55 -8.69
C GLN A 721 56.24 30.61 -8.09
N GLN A 722 55.73 31.50 -7.23
CA GLN A 722 56.54 32.51 -6.53
C GLN A 722 57.60 31.84 -5.63
N ARG A 723 57.25 30.75 -4.95
CA ARG A 723 58.17 29.94 -4.15
C ARG A 723 59.24 29.26 -5.00
N ARG A 724 58.88 28.65 -6.14
CA ARG A 724 59.85 28.10 -7.11
C ARG A 724 60.79 29.18 -7.67
N LEU A 725 60.28 30.38 -7.95
CA LEU A 725 61.08 31.51 -8.43
C LEU A 725 62.06 31.99 -7.36
N ARG A 726 61.64 31.99 -6.09
CA ARG A 726 62.49 32.31 -4.93
C ARG A 726 63.61 31.27 -4.74
N GLU A 727 63.27 29.98 -4.77
CA GLU A 727 64.23 28.86 -4.71
C GLU A 727 65.21 28.87 -5.91
N MET A 728 64.77 29.38 -7.07
CA MET A 728 65.63 29.57 -8.24
C MET A 728 66.59 30.76 -8.09
N MET A 729 66.14 31.91 -7.56
CA MET A 729 67.04 33.03 -7.21
C MET A 729 68.05 32.63 -6.13
N GLU A 730 67.61 31.90 -5.10
CA GLU A 730 68.46 31.42 -4.01
C GLU A 730 69.61 30.54 -4.54
N ARG A 731 69.32 29.63 -5.48
CA ARG A 731 70.32 28.81 -6.19
C ARG A 731 71.28 29.59 -7.09
N VAL A 732 70.90 30.78 -7.58
CA VAL A 732 71.79 31.67 -8.34
C VAL A 732 72.67 32.52 -7.42
N SER A 733 72.25 32.74 -6.17
CA SER A 733 72.95 33.62 -5.22
C SER A 733 74.16 32.98 -4.49
N VAL A 734 74.44 31.69 -4.70
CA VAL A 734 75.49 30.94 -3.96
C VAL A 734 76.59 30.42 -4.88
N SER A 735 77.40 31.35 -5.41
CA SER A 735 78.75 31.06 -5.89
C SER A 735 79.71 32.22 -5.55
N GLY A 736 80.22 32.24 -4.32
CA GLY A 736 81.17 33.24 -3.82
C GLY A 736 81.84 32.75 -2.53
N SER A 737 83.17 32.82 -2.47
CA SER A 737 83.98 32.15 -1.44
C SER A 737 84.15 32.93 -0.13
N ALA A 738 84.62 32.23 0.89
CA ALA A 738 84.63 32.64 2.30
C ALA A 738 85.69 33.69 2.73
N GLY A 739 85.40 34.36 3.86
CA GLY A 739 86.34 35.06 4.75
C GLY A 739 86.43 36.59 4.60
N SER A 740 86.75 37.38 5.64
CA SER A 740 86.82 37.10 7.09
C SER A 740 87.09 38.37 7.95
N SER A 741 86.27 38.63 9.00
CA SER A 741 86.55 39.52 10.16
C SER A 741 86.82 41.02 9.86
N PRO A 742 87.17 41.90 10.85
CA PRO A 742 86.89 41.98 12.32
C PRO A 742 85.92 43.16 12.66
N ASP A 743 85.15 43.28 13.76
CA ASP A 743 85.36 43.28 15.24
C ASP A 743 85.19 44.70 15.89
N SER A 744 85.04 44.79 17.22
CA SER A 744 84.84 45.97 18.10
C SER A 744 83.42 46.59 18.15
N THR A 745 82.53 46.18 19.07
CA THR A 745 82.37 46.60 20.51
C THR A 745 81.83 48.04 20.73
N ARG A 746 80.83 48.32 21.58
CA ARG A 746 80.70 48.07 23.05
C ARG A 746 79.24 47.77 23.53
N PRO A 747 78.99 47.46 24.83
CA PRO A 747 77.89 46.58 25.30
C PRO A 747 77.11 47.20 26.50
N PRO A 748 76.84 46.50 27.64
CA PRO A 748 76.05 45.28 27.91
C PRO A 748 74.86 45.52 28.90
N HIS A 749 73.98 44.52 29.11
CA HIS A 749 73.83 43.79 30.39
C HIS A 749 72.64 42.80 30.37
N ALA A 750 72.58 41.91 31.37
CA ALA A 750 71.53 40.91 31.55
C ALA A 750 70.93 40.96 32.97
N THR A 751 69.73 40.37 33.12
CA THR A 751 69.03 39.98 34.36
C THR A 751 68.80 41.06 35.45
N THR A 752 67.56 41.56 35.57
CA THR A 752 66.64 41.35 36.73
C THR A 752 65.28 42.06 36.52
N SER A 753 64.24 41.67 37.29
CA SER A 753 62.93 42.35 37.45
C SER A 753 63.06 43.64 38.30
N PRO A 754 62.02 44.52 38.54
CA PRO A 754 60.57 44.34 38.31
C PRO A 754 59.71 45.58 37.86
N SER A 755 58.40 45.35 37.67
CA SER A 755 57.22 46.22 37.93
C SER A 755 57.13 47.73 37.59
N HIS A 756 55.99 48.10 36.96
CA HIS A 756 55.35 49.46 36.87
C HIS A 756 56.08 50.57 36.07
N ALA A 757 55.44 51.58 35.47
CA ALA A 757 54.06 51.78 34.97
C ALA A 757 54.01 53.07 34.09
N MET A 758 53.06 53.22 33.14
CA MET A 758 52.57 54.50 32.54
C MET A 758 51.57 54.25 31.38
N SER A 759 50.84 55.29 30.92
CA SER A 759 49.83 55.31 29.82
C SER A 759 49.56 56.80 29.45
N PRO A 760 48.66 57.21 28.49
CA PRO A 760 47.79 56.50 27.53
C PRO A 760 47.99 57.10 26.09
N PRO A 761 47.00 57.27 25.15
CA PRO A 761 45.68 56.63 24.94
C PRO A 761 45.40 56.13 23.49
N THR A 762 44.47 55.17 23.32
CA THR A 762 43.19 55.33 22.54
C THR A 762 42.40 54.00 22.41
N THR A 763 41.19 53.95 23.01
CA THR A 763 39.93 53.27 22.53
C THR A 763 39.88 51.79 22.07
N PRO A 764 38.70 51.11 22.06
CA PRO A 764 37.48 51.32 22.85
C PRO A 764 36.81 50.02 23.37
N ARG A 765 36.51 49.89 24.68
CA ARG A 765 35.39 49.08 25.19
C ARG A 765 35.07 49.31 26.67
N TYR A 766 33.78 49.40 27.01
CA TYR A 766 33.06 49.14 28.29
C TYR A 766 31.69 49.88 28.26
N PRO A 767 30.71 49.65 29.17
CA PRO A 767 30.73 48.86 30.41
C PRO A 767 29.60 47.79 30.55
N PRO A 768 29.66 46.94 31.59
CA PRO A 768 28.51 46.26 32.20
C PRO A 768 28.14 46.90 33.56
N HIS A 769 26.87 46.86 34.00
CA HIS A 769 26.52 46.92 35.44
C HIS A 769 25.14 46.29 35.78
N GLN A 770 25.01 45.92 37.06
CA GLN A 770 24.07 44.99 37.70
C GLN A 770 22.60 45.47 37.87
N GLN A 771 21.67 44.51 38.06
CA GLN A 771 20.49 44.46 38.99
C GLN A 771 19.24 43.78 38.35
N ALA A 772 18.31 43.10 39.04
CA ALA A 772 18.38 42.16 40.18
C ALA A 772 17.01 41.42 40.45
N TYR A 773 16.96 40.08 40.32
CA TYR A 773 15.94 39.12 40.88
C TYR A 773 14.43 39.30 40.53
N PRO A 774 13.53 38.34 40.87
CA PRO A 774 13.69 36.89 41.15
C PRO A 774 12.91 35.96 40.17
N GLY A 775 13.10 34.63 40.14
CA GLY A 775 14.08 33.76 40.81
C GLY A 775 13.67 32.26 40.80
N MET A 776 14.54 31.40 41.34
CA MET A 776 14.27 30.07 41.96
C MET A 776 13.74 28.90 41.08
N HIS A 777 14.18 27.63 41.23
CA HIS A 777 15.15 26.95 42.12
C HIS A 777 16.00 25.91 41.34
N ALA A 778 16.94 25.22 42.01
CA ALA A 778 17.94 24.31 41.41
C ALA A 778 17.63 22.80 41.58
N ALA A 779 18.40 21.95 40.87
CA ALA A 779 18.35 20.47 40.96
C ALA A 779 19.19 19.91 42.13
N PRO A 780 18.94 18.65 42.54
CA PRO A 780 20.00 17.62 42.44
C PRO A 780 19.49 16.21 42.05
N THR A 781 20.42 15.23 42.02
CA THR A 781 20.26 13.83 41.58
C THR A 781 19.96 12.82 42.72
N PRO A 782 19.46 11.61 42.39
CA PRO A 782 19.56 10.43 43.27
C PRO A 782 20.14 9.15 42.61
N PRO A 783 20.66 8.17 43.38
CA PRO A 783 21.17 6.86 42.93
C PRO A 783 20.22 5.65 43.18
N PRO A 784 20.55 4.42 42.71
CA PRO A 784 19.76 3.17 42.90
C PRO A 784 20.39 2.20 43.97
N PRO A 785 19.94 0.93 44.16
CA PRO A 785 18.60 0.39 44.47
C PRO A 785 18.60 -0.65 45.65
N THR A 786 17.45 -1.23 46.09
CA THR A 786 17.39 -2.45 46.95
C THR A 786 16.03 -3.21 46.94
N GLN A 787 15.85 -4.30 47.72
CA GLN A 787 14.84 -5.38 47.56
C GLN A 787 13.85 -5.58 48.76
N GLY A 788 12.67 -6.22 48.54
CA GLY A 788 12.20 -7.33 49.43
C GLY A 788 10.74 -7.42 49.98
N GLN A 789 10.06 -8.56 49.70
CA GLN A 789 9.08 -9.34 50.52
C GLN A 789 7.53 -9.06 50.56
N VAL A 790 6.76 -10.12 50.94
CA VAL A 790 5.28 -10.45 50.83
C VAL A 790 4.98 -11.60 51.87
N PRO A 791 3.77 -12.08 52.31
CA PRO A 791 2.33 -12.07 51.85
C PRO A 791 1.33 -11.69 53.02
N PRO A 792 0.13 -12.29 53.38
CA PRO A 792 -0.83 -13.31 52.84
C PRO A 792 -2.39 -12.99 52.89
N PRO A 793 -3.32 -13.91 52.46
CA PRO A 793 -4.80 -13.75 52.47
C PRO A 793 -5.56 -14.62 53.53
N PRO A 794 -6.93 -14.72 53.56
CA PRO A 794 -7.63 -15.97 53.12
C PRO A 794 -9.11 -15.78 52.54
N PRO A 795 -10.14 -16.70 52.63
CA PRO A 795 -11.01 -17.16 51.49
C PRO A 795 -12.55 -16.98 51.78
N PRO A 796 -13.58 -17.81 51.37
CA PRO A 796 -13.82 -18.83 50.31
C PRO A 796 -15.04 -18.39 49.40
N PRO A 797 -16.10 -19.16 49.00
CA PRO A 797 -16.34 -20.58 48.55
C PRO A 797 -16.87 -20.62 47.06
N GLY A 798 -17.55 -21.63 46.44
CA GLY A 798 -17.80 -23.08 46.67
C GLY A 798 -19.14 -23.64 46.10
N SER A 799 -19.17 -24.88 45.55
CA SER A 799 -20.35 -25.75 45.19
C SER A 799 -21.27 -25.36 44.00
N SER A 800 -22.08 -26.23 43.32
CA SER A 800 -22.07 -27.71 43.04
C SER A 800 -23.28 -28.15 42.13
N TYR A 801 -23.17 -29.26 41.36
CA TYR A 801 -24.23 -29.98 40.58
C TYR A 801 -24.90 -29.24 39.37
N GLY A 802 -25.48 -29.89 38.34
CA GLY A 802 -25.57 -31.34 38.03
C GLY A 802 -26.20 -31.71 36.64
N TYR A 803 -26.05 -32.97 36.23
CA TYR A 803 -26.72 -33.73 35.13
C TYR A 803 -28.19 -34.10 35.51
N PRO A 804 -28.99 -34.91 34.74
CA PRO A 804 -28.96 -35.36 33.33
C PRO A 804 -30.20 -34.76 32.59
N PRO A 805 -31.05 -35.43 31.74
CA PRO A 805 -30.95 -36.60 30.82
C PRO A 805 -31.15 -36.17 29.33
N ASN A 806 -31.26 -37.01 28.29
CA ASN A 806 -31.07 -38.44 27.96
C ASN A 806 -30.59 -38.44 26.48
N GLY A 807 -30.04 -39.46 25.80
CA GLY A 807 -30.19 -40.92 25.86
C GLY A 807 -30.05 -41.41 24.40
N ALA A 808 -29.34 -42.52 24.15
CA ALA A 808 -28.99 -43.04 22.81
C ALA A 808 -30.18 -43.85 22.16
N PRO A 809 -30.13 -44.52 20.96
CA PRO A 809 -28.93 -45.00 20.24
C PRO A 809 -28.95 -45.16 18.68
N GLN A 810 -27.79 -45.60 18.14
CA GLN A 810 -27.59 -46.56 17.02
C GLN A 810 -27.96 -46.27 15.53
N TYR A 811 -26.94 -46.42 14.67
CA TYR A 811 -26.99 -47.03 13.31
C TYR A 811 -27.26 -48.56 13.42
N PRO A 812 -27.64 -49.37 12.36
CA PRO A 812 -27.36 -49.15 10.93
C PRO A 812 -28.33 -49.72 9.82
N ARG A 813 -28.02 -49.42 8.54
CA ARG A 813 -28.05 -50.31 7.32
C ARG A 813 -29.36 -50.68 6.54
N ARG A 814 -29.25 -50.59 5.19
CA ARG A 814 -29.82 -51.49 4.11
C ARG A 814 -31.36 -51.52 3.89
N GLU A 815 -31.97 -52.08 2.82
CA GLU A 815 -31.63 -52.66 1.47
C GLU A 815 -32.85 -52.44 0.51
N SER A 816 -33.03 -52.87 -0.77
CA SER A 816 -32.33 -53.62 -1.86
C SER A 816 -33.01 -53.22 -3.21
N TYR A 817 -32.36 -53.17 -4.39
CA TYR A 817 -32.19 -54.24 -5.42
C TYR A 817 -31.71 -53.53 -6.74
N GLY A 818 -31.06 -54.13 -7.75
CA GLY A 818 -30.49 -55.48 -7.94
C GLY A 818 -29.88 -55.68 -9.37
N GLN A 819 -28.94 -56.64 -9.49
CA GLN A 819 -28.42 -57.36 -10.70
C GLN A 819 -27.88 -56.60 -11.96
N LEU A 820 -26.54 -56.60 -12.13
CA LEU A 820 -25.71 -57.34 -13.15
C LEU A 820 -26.27 -57.70 -14.56
N PRO A 821 -25.43 -57.99 -15.60
CA PRO A 821 -23.96 -57.79 -15.79
C PRO A 821 -23.53 -57.20 -17.17
N GLY A 822 -22.24 -56.85 -17.38
CA GLY A 822 -21.66 -56.57 -18.72
C GLY A 822 -20.19 -56.08 -18.75
N VAL A 823 -19.31 -56.71 -19.56
CA VAL A 823 -17.82 -56.67 -19.50
C VAL A 823 -17.23 -57.22 -20.85
N PRO A 824 -16.05 -56.81 -21.43
CA PRO A 824 -15.26 -55.56 -21.38
C PRO A 824 -14.92 -54.91 -22.79
N PRO A 825 -13.68 -54.82 -23.36
CA PRO A 825 -12.87 -53.58 -23.49
C PRO A 825 -12.26 -53.27 -24.90
N ARG A 826 -11.17 -52.46 -24.94
CA ARG A 826 -10.07 -52.38 -25.97
C ARG A 826 -10.35 -51.60 -27.27
N ARG A 827 -9.38 -51.00 -28.00
CA ARG A 827 -7.97 -50.54 -27.73
C ARG A 827 -7.45 -49.75 -28.95
N GLU A 828 -6.53 -48.78 -28.75
CA GLU A 828 -5.54 -48.29 -29.78
C GLU A 828 -6.13 -47.66 -31.09
N SER A 829 -5.44 -46.91 -31.98
CA SER A 829 -4.04 -46.43 -32.08
C SER A 829 -3.88 -45.21 -33.04
N TYR A 830 -2.86 -44.36 -32.79
CA TYR A 830 -2.00 -43.58 -33.73
C TYR A 830 -2.49 -43.10 -35.15
N GLN A 831 -2.42 -41.76 -35.36
CA GLN A 831 -1.68 -40.97 -36.43
C GLN A 831 -1.80 -41.31 -37.96
N PRO A 832 -1.38 -40.44 -38.93
CA PRO A 832 -0.91 -39.03 -38.90
C PRO A 832 -1.54 -38.08 -40.01
N GLN A 833 -0.91 -36.90 -40.21
CA GLN A 833 -0.94 -35.88 -41.30
C GLN A 833 -0.90 -36.42 -42.77
N PRO A 834 -1.14 -35.63 -43.88
CA PRO A 834 -0.74 -34.21 -44.12
C PRO A 834 -1.62 -33.30 -45.04
N SER A 835 -1.09 -32.11 -45.41
CA SER A 835 -1.69 -31.01 -46.23
C SER A 835 -1.44 -31.08 -47.77
N PRO A 836 -2.14 -30.23 -48.56
CA PRO A 836 -1.52 -29.42 -49.64
C PRO A 836 -2.07 -27.96 -49.75
N ALA A 837 -1.69 -27.15 -50.77
CA ALA A 837 -1.88 -25.67 -50.77
C ALA A 837 -2.05 -24.95 -52.15
N PHE A 838 -2.53 -23.67 -52.11
CA PHE A 838 -2.47 -22.56 -53.13
C PHE A 838 -3.28 -22.68 -54.46
N PRO A 839 -3.51 -21.59 -55.25
CA PRO A 839 -3.70 -20.13 -55.01
C PRO A 839 -4.98 -19.60 -55.77
N PRO A 840 -5.06 -18.56 -56.67
CA PRO A 840 -4.54 -17.16 -56.74
C PRO A 840 -5.56 -16.02 -57.17
N ASN A 841 -5.16 -14.73 -56.99
CA ASN A 841 -5.30 -13.55 -57.91
C ASN A 841 -6.47 -12.50 -57.91
N SER A 842 -6.15 -11.31 -58.47
CA SER A 842 -6.91 -10.04 -58.73
C SER A 842 -7.27 -9.17 -57.50
N GLN A 843 -6.93 -7.86 -57.37
CA GLN A 843 -7.07 -6.63 -58.19
C GLN A 843 -8.51 -6.04 -58.22
N GLN A 844 -8.78 -4.72 -58.15
CA GLN A 844 -7.97 -3.48 -58.36
C GLN A 844 -8.25 -2.43 -57.22
N TYR A 845 -8.16 -1.08 -57.23
CA TYR A 845 -8.01 0.00 -58.25
C TYR A 845 -7.15 1.21 -57.74
N HIS A 846 -7.68 2.45 -57.71
CA HIS A 846 -7.00 3.77 -57.60
C HIS A 846 -7.95 4.89 -57.07
N PRO A 847 -7.58 6.20 -56.94
CA PRO A 847 -6.27 6.91 -57.02
C PRO A 847 -5.93 7.70 -55.72
N GLY A 848 -4.83 8.46 -55.55
CA GLY A 848 -3.80 9.01 -56.47
C GLY A 848 -4.04 10.50 -56.79
N HIS A 849 -3.08 11.45 -56.84
CA HIS A 849 -1.62 11.48 -56.55
C HIS A 849 -1.28 12.86 -55.91
N TYR A 850 -0.07 13.16 -55.40
CA TYR A 850 1.09 13.79 -56.09
C TYR A 850 2.01 14.39 -54.97
N SER A 851 3.31 14.74 -55.10
CA SER A 851 4.42 14.21 -55.93
C SER A 851 5.77 14.88 -55.55
N SER A 852 6.81 14.09 -55.24
CA SER A 852 8.10 13.94 -55.97
C SER A 852 8.83 15.13 -56.65
N PRO A 853 10.16 15.04 -56.95
CA PRO A 853 11.28 14.19 -56.44
C PRO A 853 12.62 15.03 -56.33
N PRO A 854 13.89 14.58 -56.61
CA PRO A 854 14.52 13.23 -56.69
C PRO A 854 15.90 13.03 -56.00
N GLY A 855 16.26 11.76 -55.73
CA GLY A 855 17.65 11.23 -55.70
C GLY A 855 18.36 11.13 -54.33
N GLY A 856 19.25 10.15 -54.07
CA GLY A 856 19.53 8.92 -54.83
C GLY A 856 20.79 8.12 -54.38
N TYR A 857 20.66 6.78 -54.34
CA TYR A 857 21.72 5.73 -54.36
C TYR A 857 22.58 5.35 -53.12
N ALA A 858 23.05 4.09 -53.18
CA ALA A 858 24.16 3.43 -52.49
C ALA A 858 23.95 2.89 -51.04
N ALA A 859 24.83 1.96 -50.64
CA ALA A 859 24.66 1.08 -49.47
C ALA A 859 25.99 0.81 -48.72
N ALA A 860 25.86 0.27 -47.49
CA ALA A 860 26.76 -0.57 -46.66
C ALA A 860 28.31 -0.51 -46.86
N PRO A 861 29.14 -0.57 -45.78
CA PRO A 861 28.92 -1.42 -44.61
C PRO A 861 29.26 -0.78 -43.24
N ALA A 862 29.36 -1.61 -42.19
CA ALA A 862 29.53 -1.19 -40.80
C ALA A 862 31.00 -0.97 -40.36
N SER A 863 31.17 -0.14 -39.32
CA SER A 863 32.41 0.00 -38.53
C SER A 863 32.05 0.19 -37.05
N SER A 864 32.81 -0.44 -36.15
CA SER A 864 32.52 -0.48 -34.72
C SER A 864 33.21 0.65 -33.93
N TYR A 865 32.47 1.33 -33.04
CA TYR A 865 33.05 2.13 -31.96
C TYR A 865 32.29 1.90 -30.64
N GLN A 866 33.05 1.72 -29.56
CA GLN A 866 32.52 1.54 -28.20
C GLN A 866 32.15 2.90 -27.61
N GLN A 867 30.90 3.07 -27.17
CA GLN A 867 30.54 4.18 -26.28
C GLN A 867 30.70 3.75 -24.82
N ALA A 868 31.68 4.32 -24.14
CA ALA A 868 31.70 4.31 -22.67
C ALA A 868 30.64 5.29 -22.16
N GLN A 869 29.64 4.79 -21.43
CA GLN A 869 28.59 5.61 -20.83
C GLN A 869 29.10 6.25 -19.51
N PRO A 870 28.93 7.56 -19.29
CA PRO A 870 29.35 8.22 -18.06
C PRO A 870 28.63 7.71 -16.80
N TYR A 871 29.40 7.57 -15.73
CA TYR A 871 28.92 7.23 -14.38
C TYR A 871 28.06 8.37 -13.80
N ASN A 872 26.88 8.05 -13.28
CA ASN A 872 25.88 9.05 -12.87
C ASN A 872 25.57 8.97 -11.35
N PRO A 873 26.16 9.85 -10.51
CA PRO A 873 25.85 9.93 -9.08
C PRO A 873 24.76 10.97 -8.77
N SER A 874 24.05 10.77 -7.65
CA SER A 874 23.17 11.74 -6.97
C SER A 874 21.92 12.21 -7.74
N THR A 875 20.80 11.50 -7.52
CA THR A 875 19.46 11.91 -7.98
C THR A 875 18.87 13.03 -7.12
N TYR A 876 18.68 14.22 -7.70
CA TYR A 876 17.66 15.16 -7.22
C TYR A 876 16.34 14.85 -7.92
N ILE A 877 15.30 14.54 -7.16
CA ILE A 877 13.95 14.27 -7.67
C ILE A 877 13.05 15.43 -7.22
N PRO A 878 12.50 16.25 -8.13
CA PRO A 878 11.53 17.26 -7.75
C PRO A 878 10.24 16.60 -7.24
N PRO A 879 9.51 17.21 -6.30
CA PRO A 879 8.22 16.69 -5.85
C PRO A 879 7.22 16.64 -7.00
N PRO A 880 6.24 15.71 -6.98
CA PRO A 880 5.18 15.68 -7.97
C PRO A 880 4.35 16.98 -7.92
N PRO A 881 3.81 17.45 -9.07
CA PRO A 881 2.96 18.63 -9.10
C PRO A 881 1.66 18.38 -8.30
N PRO A 882 1.04 19.43 -7.72
CA PRO A 882 -0.26 19.31 -7.08
C PRO A 882 -1.33 18.86 -8.11
N PRO A 883 -2.42 18.20 -7.67
CA PRO A 883 -3.51 17.83 -8.56
C PRO A 883 -4.08 19.06 -9.28
N GLY A 884 -4.05 19.04 -10.61
CA GLY A 884 -4.64 20.11 -11.42
C GLY A 884 -6.15 20.19 -11.19
N PRO A 885 -6.76 21.40 -11.26
CA PRO A 885 -8.21 21.55 -11.10
C PRO A 885 -8.95 20.72 -12.16
N PRO A 886 -10.09 20.10 -11.81
CA PRO A 886 -10.81 19.21 -12.72
C PRO A 886 -11.27 19.95 -13.98
N PRO A 887 -11.22 19.31 -15.16
CA PRO A 887 -11.59 19.95 -16.42
C PRO A 887 -13.05 20.41 -16.38
N LEU A 888 -13.26 21.70 -16.64
CA LEU A 888 -14.59 22.31 -16.74
C LEU A 888 -15.40 21.60 -17.83
N GLN A 889 -16.41 20.82 -17.42
CA GLN A 889 -17.34 20.17 -18.34
C GLN A 889 -18.09 21.24 -19.15
N GLY A 890 -17.75 21.37 -20.44
CA GLY A 890 -18.42 22.30 -21.34
C GLY A 890 -19.91 21.97 -21.46
N ARG A 891 -20.78 22.89 -21.03
CA ARG A 891 -22.22 22.78 -21.27
C ARG A 891 -22.48 22.70 -22.78
N GLN A 892 -23.01 21.57 -23.22
CA GLN A 892 -23.48 21.43 -24.60
C GLN A 892 -24.64 22.40 -24.85
N SER A 893 -24.61 23.08 -26.01
CA SER A 893 -25.74 23.88 -26.48
C SER A 893 -26.89 22.96 -26.93
N TYR A 894 -28.13 23.40 -26.74
CA TYR A 894 -29.31 22.66 -27.18
C TYR A 894 -29.33 22.53 -28.72
N GLY A 895 -29.29 21.29 -29.22
CA GLY A 895 -29.44 20.94 -30.64
C GLY A 895 -30.79 20.30 -30.92
N VAL A 896 -31.37 20.57 -32.10
CA VAL A 896 -32.73 20.14 -32.47
C VAL A 896 -32.76 18.70 -32.98
N LEU A 897 -33.73 17.92 -32.49
CA LEU A 897 -34.05 16.58 -33.00
C LEU A 897 -34.86 16.63 -34.31
N PRO A 898 -34.47 15.92 -35.38
CA PRO A 898 -35.40 15.42 -36.39
C PRO A 898 -36.04 14.10 -35.91
N ALA A 899 -37.31 13.87 -36.22
CA ALA A 899 -38.05 12.69 -35.77
C ALA A 899 -38.32 11.68 -36.90
N THR A 900 -38.23 10.39 -36.60
CA THR A 900 -38.73 9.30 -37.48
C THR A 900 -39.20 8.07 -36.70
N THR A 901 -40.52 7.89 -36.69
CA THR A 901 -41.29 6.63 -36.79
C THR A 901 -40.79 5.33 -36.12
N TYR A 902 -41.54 4.86 -35.12
CA TYR A 902 -41.56 3.47 -34.64
C TYR A 902 -42.44 2.57 -35.53
N GLN A 903 -42.07 1.28 -35.70
CA GLN A 903 -42.91 0.11 -35.39
C GLN A 903 -42.09 -1.21 -35.42
N PRO A 904 -42.57 -2.34 -34.84
CA PRO A 904 -41.69 -3.23 -34.06
C PRO A 904 -41.54 -4.66 -34.59
N GLN A 905 -40.59 -5.44 -34.02
CA GLN A 905 -40.63 -6.89 -34.11
C GLN A 905 -40.15 -7.63 -32.83
N GLN A 906 -41.12 -8.35 -32.24
CA GLN A 906 -41.12 -9.55 -31.38
C GLN A 906 -39.93 -9.97 -30.47
N GLN A 907 -40.33 -10.54 -29.33
CA GLN A 907 -39.50 -11.16 -28.29
C GLN A 907 -38.99 -12.55 -28.69
N GLN A 908 -37.87 -12.99 -28.08
CA GLN A 908 -37.67 -14.40 -27.71
C GLN A 908 -36.82 -14.51 -26.43
N GLN A 909 -37.29 -15.30 -25.46
CA GLN A 909 -36.49 -15.77 -24.33
C GLN A 909 -35.79 -17.08 -24.69
N PRO A 910 -34.70 -17.44 -23.99
CA PRO A 910 -34.64 -18.78 -23.40
C PRO A 910 -34.62 -18.76 -21.87
N GLN A 911 -35.09 -19.86 -21.27
CA GLN A 911 -35.14 -20.06 -19.82
C GLN A 911 -33.79 -20.41 -19.19
N GLN A 912 -33.73 -20.25 -17.86
CA GLN A 912 -32.69 -20.81 -17.00
C GLN A 912 -32.62 -22.34 -17.12
N GLN A 913 -31.43 -22.91 -16.94
CA GLN A 913 -31.27 -24.30 -16.52
C GLN A 913 -30.35 -24.36 -15.29
N GLN A 914 -30.71 -25.22 -14.34
CA GLN A 914 -30.23 -25.18 -12.96
C GLN A 914 -29.28 -26.36 -12.70
N GLN A 915 -28.03 -26.09 -12.31
CA GLN A 915 -27.11 -27.09 -11.76
C GLN A 915 -26.42 -26.55 -10.49
N GLY A 916 -26.15 -27.45 -9.56
CA GLY A 916 -25.86 -27.11 -8.16
C GLY A 916 -24.44 -26.60 -7.91
N SER A 917 -24.34 -25.56 -7.09
CA SER A 917 -23.08 -25.06 -6.54
C SER A 917 -22.53 -26.01 -5.47
N GLY A 918 -21.52 -26.79 -5.83
CA GLY A 918 -20.59 -27.36 -4.84
C GLY A 918 -19.60 -26.28 -4.42
N ASP A 919 -19.75 -25.75 -3.21
CA ASP A 919 -18.99 -24.60 -2.71
C ASP A 919 -17.50 -24.95 -2.45
N PRO A 920 -16.53 -24.32 -3.16
CA PRO A 920 -15.10 -24.51 -2.90
C PRO A 920 -14.55 -23.72 -1.71
N TRP A 921 -15.29 -22.76 -1.14
CA TRP A 921 -14.76 -21.70 -0.26
C TRP A 921 -15.04 -21.88 1.24
N ALA A 922 -15.65 -22.99 1.64
CA ALA A 922 -15.97 -23.33 3.03
C ALA A 922 -14.76 -23.36 4.02
N GLY A 923 -13.52 -23.26 3.52
CA GLY A 923 -12.29 -23.25 4.33
C GLY A 923 -11.84 -21.89 4.89
N LEU A 924 -12.42 -20.76 4.45
CA LEU A 924 -11.84 -19.41 4.73
C LEU A 924 -12.58 -18.56 5.77
N ALA A 925 -13.62 -19.08 6.42
CA ALA A 925 -14.35 -18.38 7.50
C ALA A 925 -13.58 -18.28 8.85
N GLY A 926 -12.30 -18.71 8.89
CA GLY A 926 -11.51 -18.86 10.11
C GLY A 926 -10.62 -17.66 10.52
N TRP A 927 -10.76 -16.50 9.87
CA TRP A 927 -9.97 -15.30 10.16
C TRP A 927 -10.86 -14.12 10.58
N LYS A 928 -11.08 -13.98 11.90
CA LYS A 928 -11.68 -12.83 12.58
C LYS A 928 -11.13 -12.72 14.00
#